data_AF-A0A7W1NC58-F1
#
_entry.id   AF-A0A7W1NC58-F1
#
_cell.length_a   1.000
_cell.length_b   1.000
_cell.length_c   1.000
_cell.angle_alpha   90.00
_cell.angle_beta   90.00
_cell.angle_gamma   90.00
#
_symmetry.space_group_name_H-M   'P 1'
#
loop_
_entity.id
_entity.type
_entity.pdbx_description
1 polymer ?
#
loop_
_entity_poly.entity_id
_entity_poly.type
_entity_poly.pdbx_seq_one_letter_code
_entity_poly.pdbx_strand_id
1 'polypeptide(L)'
;ARVLIIDQQHALQGAALGPADLSPSPHGGRVAFAENIGHPVFAGLDQADFFCWSQDHIVYRNAYHKPSRGARSLAQCDEGLGRTCLAEIAINDGLIVVSQFAIGAKLAHDPVAQRLFDNLLGYCATYAPVRKRTSVVFDPATARGKLLADTGLASTTAADAVSAIADAGNGIVVVDASPATLAALAAHRAQVDAFTARGGWLFIWGLTPDGLASFNQVVGVDHLIRPFRRERVTLPAVRDPILSGLTMRDVVMDSGQQIASWTGQRFAAADGFSYVVDDNDIAPFCTYPEWQHFNPGKAAPDPDKDPYNLVNGFVSSDDWRYIFQLPIDPRFLTWDVVLPRAETCTQIEIIPNAFYKVLTGIDLIYDGDIADPVHVALTPENTRQTIALPDRPVTRLTVTLSSWQPKQVAEVIGIDNWWIRVKRPADFGERVKPLLNIGALMKYPRGAGGMVLCQLNVPEHEENPENGAKKRAVVGTLLRNLGAVFAGGTTVVAGAGLAYRPVLLDTACNLYTTNARGWFSDESRDLAHVPIGAVRLADVDYVVREMKTSPLPNAIALDAPTLKQAAPAQVAGIPVDGKAAALFFLHAWKQTAAWQPPAEGDRTPPAVWRYVVHYADGQTADVPVRYGIDVAHWLQREPRGLAQAVVAWTAPVPGDASGEKATLFQQQWTNPRPDVAIATVDIAYADGVGNAYGVPIVLAISAGTAVETGK
;
A
#
# COMPACT_ATOMS: atom_id res chain seq x y z
N ALA A 1 -16.63 3.19 18.11
CA ALA A 1 -17.26 1.85 18.17
C ALA A 1 -16.26 0.80 17.69
N ARG A 2 -16.36 -0.44 18.16
CA ARG A 2 -15.60 -1.58 17.63
C ARG A 2 -16.60 -2.57 17.05
N VAL A 3 -16.38 -3.00 15.81
CA VAL A 3 -17.31 -3.85 15.07
C VAL A 3 -16.54 -5.04 14.53
N LEU A 4 -16.97 -6.25 14.87
CA LEU A 4 -16.46 -7.50 14.30
C LEU A 4 -17.53 -8.07 13.37
N ILE A 5 -17.16 -8.31 12.11
CA ILE A 5 -18.07 -8.80 11.06
C ILE A 5 -17.48 -10.06 10.46
N ILE A 6 -18.13 -11.21 10.67
CA ILE A 6 -17.61 -12.53 10.30
C ILE A 6 -18.48 -13.24 9.27
N ASP A 7 -17.86 -14.07 8.43
CA ASP A 7 -18.47 -15.11 7.57
C ASP A 7 -19.69 -14.62 6.77
N GLN A 8 -19.46 -13.59 5.96
CA GLN A 8 -20.55 -12.85 5.31
C GLN A 8 -20.92 -13.52 3.99
N GLN A 9 -22.16 -14.00 3.86
CA GLN A 9 -22.69 -14.49 2.57
C GLN A 9 -22.80 -13.37 1.54
N HIS A 10 -23.13 -12.16 2.00
CA HIS A 10 -23.15 -10.93 1.22
C HIS A 10 -22.15 -9.95 1.84
N ALA A 11 -20.93 -9.98 1.32
CA ALA A 11 -19.84 -9.19 1.86
C ALA A 11 -20.16 -7.68 1.81
N LEU A 12 -19.86 -6.96 2.89
CA LEU A 12 -19.99 -5.50 2.93
C LEU A 12 -19.08 -4.85 1.89
N GLN A 13 -19.47 -3.69 1.37
CA GLN A 13 -18.71 -2.98 0.34
C GLN A 13 -18.98 -1.46 0.36
N GLY A 14 -18.10 -0.71 -0.30
CA GLY A 14 -18.26 0.73 -0.49
C GLY A 14 -18.27 1.51 0.83
N ALA A 15 -19.15 2.49 0.95
CA ALA A 15 -19.22 3.39 2.10
C ALA A 15 -19.42 2.68 3.46
N ALA A 16 -19.95 1.45 3.48
CA ALA A 16 -20.09 0.66 4.71
C ALA A 16 -18.74 0.27 5.34
N LEU A 17 -17.65 0.31 4.56
CA LEU A 17 -16.28 0.01 5.01
C LEU A 17 -15.47 1.29 5.24
N GLY A 18 -16.13 2.46 5.26
CA GLY A 18 -15.50 3.75 5.51
C GLY A 18 -14.42 4.08 4.46
N PRO A 19 -13.17 4.41 4.87
CA PRO A 19 -12.13 4.80 3.94
C PRO A 19 -11.53 3.63 3.15
N ALA A 20 -11.88 2.38 3.49
CA ALA A 20 -11.32 1.20 2.88
C ALA A 20 -11.86 0.93 1.47
N ASP A 21 -10.98 0.59 0.54
CA ASP A 21 -11.32 0.22 -0.83
C ASP A 21 -11.44 -1.29 -1.03
N LEU A 22 -11.91 -2.01 -0.02
CA LEU A 22 -12.17 -3.44 -0.11
C LEU A 22 -13.37 -3.70 -1.05
N SER A 23 -13.15 -4.56 -2.05
CA SER A 23 -14.21 -5.02 -2.94
C SER A 23 -14.45 -6.52 -2.80
N PRO A 24 -15.72 -6.97 -2.68
CA PRO A 24 -16.05 -8.38 -2.57
C PRO A 24 -15.58 -9.20 -3.77
N SER A 25 -15.21 -10.45 -3.52
CA SER A 25 -14.96 -11.47 -4.54
C SER A 25 -15.71 -12.74 -4.16
N PRO A 26 -16.22 -13.56 -5.10
CA PRO A 26 -16.89 -14.83 -4.77
C PRO A 26 -15.91 -15.95 -4.38
N HIS A 27 -14.63 -15.63 -4.20
CA HIS A 27 -13.57 -16.62 -4.06
C HIS A 27 -13.54 -17.20 -2.65
N GLY A 28 -13.52 -18.53 -2.58
CA GLY A 28 -13.30 -19.30 -1.36
C GLY A 28 -12.11 -20.25 -1.54
N GLY A 29 -11.52 -20.70 -0.45
CA GLY A 29 -10.33 -21.53 -0.53
C GLY A 29 -10.04 -22.30 0.74
N ARG A 30 -9.00 -23.13 0.65
CA ARG A 30 -8.58 -24.08 1.68
C ARG A 30 -7.25 -23.70 2.34
N VAL A 31 -6.62 -22.61 1.88
CA VAL A 31 -5.32 -22.16 2.36
C VAL A 31 -5.32 -20.64 2.48
N ALA A 32 -5.01 -20.13 3.67
CA ALA A 32 -4.78 -18.71 3.90
C ALA A 32 -3.42 -18.50 4.59
N PHE A 33 -2.88 -17.29 4.46
CA PHE A 33 -1.57 -16.94 5.00
C PHE A 33 -1.72 -15.74 5.92
N ALA A 34 -1.32 -15.89 7.18
CA ALA A 34 -1.24 -14.78 8.10
C ALA A 34 -0.14 -13.82 7.61
N GLU A 35 -0.42 -12.52 7.56
CA GLU A 35 0.62 -11.55 7.18
C GLU A 35 1.70 -11.41 8.26
N ASN A 36 1.28 -11.54 9.51
CA ASN A 36 2.13 -11.54 10.68
C ASN A 36 1.50 -12.44 11.74
N ILE A 37 2.03 -13.65 11.89
CA ILE A 37 1.52 -14.62 12.85
C ILE A 37 1.66 -14.15 14.32
N GLY A 38 2.54 -13.19 14.60
CA GLY A 38 2.67 -12.56 15.91
C GLY A 38 1.57 -11.55 16.25
N HIS A 39 0.64 -11.27 15.32
CA HIS A 39 -0.48 -10.36 15.60
C HIS A 39 -1.44 -10.96 16.64
N PRO A 40 -2.02 -10.16 17.57
CA PRO A 40 -2.91 -10.68 18.63
C PRO A 40 -4.09 -11.53 18.14
N VAL A 41 -4.60 -11.25 16.93
CA VAL A 41 -5.69 -12.03 16.32
C VAL A 41 -5.30 -13.49 16.02
N PHE A 42 -4.00 -13.78 15.93
CA PHE A 42 -3.47 -15.12 15.69
C PHE A 42 -2.81 -15.71 16.94
N ALA A 43 -3.01 -15.11 18.12
CA ALA A 43 -2.38 -15.59 19.35
C ALA A 43 -2.70 -17.07 19.63
N GLY A 44 -1.67 -17.91 19.70
CA GLY A 44 -1.78 -19.35 19.92
C GLY A 44 -2.13 -20.16 18.66
N LEU A 45 -2.05 -19.54 17.47
CA LEU A 45 -2.15 -20.19 16.17
C LEU A 45 -0.83 -20.02 15.42
N ASP A 46 -0.54 -20.94 14.51
CA ASP A 46 0.58 -20.86 13.58
C ASP A 46 0.11 -20.80 12.11
N GLN A 47 1.06 -20.78 11.17
CA GLN A 47 0.72 -20.74 9.75
C GLN A 47 0.09 -22.05 9.25
N ALA A 48 0.37 -23.19 9.87
CA ALA A 48 -0.19 -24.48 9.47
C ALA A 48 -1.68 -24.59 9.85
N ASP A 49 -2.12 -23.89 10.90
CA ASP A 49 -3.53 -23.82 11.31
C ASP A 49 -4.46 -23.22 10.24
N PHE A 50 -3.92 -22.52 9.23
CA PHE A 50 -4.68 -21.93 8.13
C PHE A 50 -4.71 -22.79 6.86
N PHE A 51 -4.54 -24.11 7.02
CA PHE A 51 -4.54 -25.10 5.96
C PHE A 51 -5.62 -26.18 6.20
N CYS A 52 -6.63 -26.25 5.32
CA CYS A 52 -7.67 -27.29 5.27
C CYS A 52 -8.39 -27.57 6.61
N TRP A 53 -9.31 -26.69 7.01
CA TRP A 53 -10.12 -26.87 8.23
C TRP A 53 -11.03 -28.11 8.20
N SER A 54 -11.62 -28.46 9.34
CA SER A 54 -12.50 -29.62 9.49
C SER A 54 -13.68 -29.62 8.50
N GLN A 55 -14.30 -30.79 8.29
CA GLN A 55 -15.43 -31.00 7.36
C GLN A 55 -15.06 -30.80 5.87
N ASP A 56 -15.50 -29.72 5.25
CA ASP A 56 -15.40 -29.45 3.81
C ASP A 56 -14.03 -28.90 3.38
N HIS A 57 -13.06 -28.82 4.30
CA HIS A 57 -11.73 -28.25 4.10
C HIS A 57 -11.69 -26.76 3.77
N ILE A 58 -12.83 -26.06 3.81
CA ILE A 58 -12.90 -24.63 3.52
C ILE A 58 -12.36 -23.82 4.72
N VAL A 59 -11.42 -22.93 4.43
CA VAL A 59 -10.85 -21.99 5.40
C VAL A 59 -11.54 -20.63 5.31
N TYR A 60 -11.86 -20.17 4.09
CA TYR A 60 -12.53 -18.88 3.86
C TYR A 60 -13.49 -18.94 2.67
N ARG A 61 -14.47 -18.02 2.64
CA ARG A 61 -15.44 -17.81 1.56
C ARG A 61 -15.57 -16.34 1.27
N ASN A 62 -15.92 -15.95 0.05
CA ASN A 62 -16.20 -14.55 -0.31
C ASN A 62 -15.07 -13.56 0.04
N ALA A 63 -13.79 -13.94 -0.15
CA ALA A 63 -12.65 -13.09 0.17
C ALA A 63 -12.71 -11.73 -0.54
N TYR A 64 -12.11 -10.72 0.05
CA TYR A 64 -12.00 -9.39 -0.55
C TYR A 64 -10.80 -9.32 -1.48
N HIS A 65 -10.88 -8.49 -2.53
CA HIS A 65 -9.66 -7.97 -3.14
C HIS A 65 -8.87 -7.18 -2.10
N LYS A 66 -7.54 -7.31 -2.12
CA LYS A 66 -6.71 -6.60 -1.16
C LYS A 66 -6.93 -5.08 -1.24
N PRO A 67 -7.00 -4.41 -0.08
CA PRO A 67 -7.14 -2.97 -0.06
C PRO A 67 -5.84 -2.33 -0.51
N SER A 68 -5.95 -1.22 -1.24
CA SER A 68 -4.83 -0.31 -1.49
C SER A 68 -4.82 0.86 -0.50
N ARG A 69 -5.95 1.12 0.17
CA ARG A 69 -6.11 2.20 1.13
C ARG A 69 -7.14 1.88 2.21
N GLY A 70 -7.06 2.59 3.34
CA GLY A 70 -8.08 2.60 4.39
C GLY A 70 -8.25 1.32 5.21
N ALA A 71 -7.68 0.19 4.77
CA ALA A 71 -7.67 -1.07 5.52
C ALA A 71 -6.28 -1.70 5.50
N ARG A 72 -6.00 -2.51 6.53
CA ARG A 72 -4.83 -3.39 6.60
C ARG A 72 -5.30 -4.84 6.49
N SER A 73 -4.74 -5.57 5.54
CA SER A 73 -4.90 -7.03 5.46
C SER A 73 -4.12 -7.70 6.59
N LEU A 74 -4.75 -8.59 7.33
CA LEU A 74 -4.16 -9.38 8.41
C LEU A 74 -3.95 -10.83 7.96
N ALA A 75 -4.81 -11.35 7.08
CA ALA A 75 -4.61 -12.63 6.40
C ALA A 75 -4.93 -12.53 4.92
N GLN A 76 -4.01 -13.02 4.10
CA GLN A 76 -4.05 -13.00 2.64
C GLN A 76 -4.32 -14.41 2.09
N CYS A 77 -4.90 -14.50 0.91
CA CYS A 77 -5.28 -15.78 0.33
C CYS A 77 -5.34 -15.73 -1.19
N ASP A 78 -5.57 -16.91 -1.77
CA ASP A 78 -5.81 -17.12 -3.20
C ASP A 78 -4.58 -16.89 -4.10
N GLU A 79 -4.80 -16.98 -5.42
CA GLU A 79 -3.77 -16.83 -6.45
C GLU A 79 -2.98 -15.51 -6.29
N GLY A 80 -1.65 -15.64 -6.30
CA GLY A 80 -0.73 -14.52 -6.13
C GLY A 80 -0.87 -13.76 -4.81
N LEU A 81 -1.60 -14.31 -3.82
CA LEU A 81 -1.97 -13.61 -2.59
C LEU A 81 -2.66 -12.28 -2.88
N GLY A 82 -3.44 -12.19 -3.96
CA GLY A 82 -4.12 -10.96 -4.39
C GLY A 82 -5.37 -10.60 -3.58
N ARG A 83 -5.79 -11.50 -2.67
CA ARG A 83 -7.01 -11.35 -1.87
C ARG A 83 -6.72 -11.36 -0.37
N THR A 84 -7.67 -10.86 0.41
CA THR A 84 -7.64 -10.86 1.87
C THR A 84 -8.91 -11.51 2.42
N CYS A 85 -8.74 -12.41 3.40
CA CYS A 85 -9.84 -13.04 4.12
C CYS A 85 -9.99 -12.51 5.55
N LEU A 86 -9.09 -11.61 5.97
CA LEU A 86 -9.19 -10.89 7.24
C LEU A 86 -8.52 -9.53 7.09
N ALA A 87 -9.27 -8.46 7.33
CA ALA A 87 -8.76 -7.10 7.30
C ALA A 87 -9.28 -6.27 8.48
N GLU A 88 -8.47 -5.31 8.91
CA GLU A 88 -8.85 -4.30 9.88
C GLU A 88 -8.95 -2.91 9.23
N ILE A 89 -9.91 -2.12 9.70
CA ILE A 89 -10.23 -0.79 9.21
C ILE A 89 -10.31 0.12 10.43
N ALA A 90 -9.26 0.91 10.65
CA ALA A 90 -9.27 1.93 11.67
C ALA A 90 -10.09 3.14 11.16
N ILE A 91 -11.15 3.49 11.88
CA ILE A 91 -11.99 4.65 11.55
C ILE A 91 -12.06 5.53 12.79
N ASN A 92 -11.38 6.68 12.76
CA ASN A 92 -11.21 7.53 13.93
C ASN A 92 -10.66 6.71 15.10
N ASP A 93 -11.37 6.70 16.24
CA ASP A 93 -11.01 5.90 17.43
C ASP A 93 -11.65 4.51 17.43
N GLY A 94 -12.43 4.20 16.39
CA GLY A 94 -13.08 2.93 16.18
C GLY A 94 -12.27 1.95 15.34
N LEU A 95 -12.79 0.73 15.28
CA LEU A 95 -12.23 -0.37 14.52
C LEU A 95 -13.38 -1.15 13.87
N ILE A 96 -13.24 -1.46 12.59
CA ILE A 96 -13.99 -2.53 11.95
C ILE A 96 -13.00 -3.65 11.64
N VAL A 97 -13.30 -4.87 12.07
CA VAL A 97 -12.60 -6.07 11.62
C VAL A 97 -13.57 -6.87 10.76
N VAL A 98 -13.21 -7.04 9.49
CA VAL A 98 -13.96 -7.86 8.54
C VAL A 98 -13.23 -9.18 8.34
N SER A 99 -13.94 -10.28 8.57
CA SER A 99 -13.43 -11.64 8.40
C SER A 99 -14.33 -12.43 7.47
N GLN A 100 -13.68 -13.07 6.50
CA GLN A 100 -14.25 -14.01 5.53
C GLN A 100 -13.72 -15.43 5.75
N PHE A 101 -12.97 -15.65 6.84
CA PHE A 101 -12.77 -16.99 7.35
C PHE A 101 -14.13 -17.63 7.65
N ALA A 102 -14.25 -18.93 7.44
CA ALA A 102 -15.45 -19.73 7.65
C ALA A 102 -15.78 -19.94 9.15
N ILE A 103 -15.51 -18.92 9.97
CA ILE A 103 -15.61 -18.95 11.44
C ILE A 103 -17.03 -19.26 11.85
N GLY A 104 -18.02 -18.51 11.33
CA GLY A 104 -19.42 -18.64 11.72
C GLY A 104 -19.95 -20.06 11.47
N ALA A 105 -19.70 -20.59 10.27
CA ALA A 105 -20.12 -21.93 9.88
C ALA A 105 -19.40 -23.05 10.65
N LYS A 106 -18.20 -22.80 11.19
CA LYS A 106 -17.34 -23.83 11.80
C LYS A 106 -17.12 -23.69 13.30
N LEU A 107 -17.67 -22.65 13.92
CA LEU A 107 -17.47 -22.32 15.34
C LEU A 107 -17.81 -23.50 16.28
N ALA A 108 -18.79 -24.33 15.93
CA ALA A 108 -19.21 -25.45 16.76
C ALA A 108 -18.26 -26.67 16.72
N HIS A 109 -17.37 -26.76 15.72
CA HIS A 109 -16.67 -28.01 15.41
C HIS A 109 -15.17 -27.85 15.12
N ASP A 110 -14.70 -26.64 14.80
CA ASP A 110 -13.32 -26.40 14.43
C ASP A 110 -12.57 -25.61 15.52
N PRO A 111 -11.53 -26.17 16.15
CA PRO A 111 -10.81 -25.51 17.23
C PRO A 111 -10.05 -24.27 16.75
N VAL A 112 -9.59 -24.23 15.50
CA VAL A 112 -8.95 -23.05 14.92
C VAL A 112 -9.98 -21.94 14.75
N ALA A 113 -11.17 -22.26 14.24
CA ALA A 113 -12.26 -21.28 14.12
C ALA A 113 -12.67 -20.71 15.49
N GLN A 114 -12.77 -21.55 16.53
CA GLN A 114 -13.05 -21.13 17.91
C GLN A 114 -11.99 -20.18 18.44
N ARG A 115 -10.71 -20.58 18.34
CA ARG A 115 -9.61 -19.76 18.84
C ARG A 115 -9.49 -18.44 18.09
N LEU A 116 -9.64 -18.46 16.77
CA LEU A 116 -9.62 -17.26 15.96
C LEU A 116 -10.78 -16.32 16.32
N PHE A 117 -11.99 -16.84 16.55
CA PHE A 117 -13.13 -16.05 17.00
C PHE A 117 -12.83 -15.33 18.33
N ASP A 118 -12.34 -16.08 19.33
CA ASP A 118 -11.99 -15.52 20.64
C ASP A 118 -10.90 -14.44 20.53
N ASN A 119 -9.87 -14.69 19.73
CA ASN A 119 -8.81 -13.73 19.48
C ASN A 119 -9.32 -12.46 18.79
N LEU A 120 -10.19 -12.58 17.78
CA LEU A 120 -10.78 -11.44 17.06
C LEU A 120 -11.67 -10.61 17.98
N LEU A 121 -12.50 -11.27 18.78
CA LEU A 121 -13.37 -10.62 19.75
C LEU A 121 -12.54 -9.91 20.83
N GLY A 122 -11.52 -10.58 21.36
CA GLY A 122 -10.57 -10.03 22.32
C GLY A 122 -9.83 -8.82 21.76
N TYR A 123 -9.29 -8.92 20.54
CA TYR A 123 -8.62 -7.81 19.86
C TYR A 123 -9.53 -6.61 19.68
N CYS A 124 -10.77 -6.81 19.20
CA CYS A 124 -11.76 -5.75 19.10
C CYS A 124 -12.09 -5.11 20.46
N ALA A 125 -12.22 -5.92 21.51
CA ALA A 125 -12.54 -5.44 22.86
C ALA A 125 -11.40 -4.60 23.46
N THR A 126 -10.15 -4.98 23.23
CA THR A 126 -8.96 -4.29 23.75
C THR A 126 -8.38 -3.26 22.79
N TYR A 127 -8.96 -3.08 21.61
CA TYR A 127 -8.42 -2.17 20.60
C TYR A 127 -8.33 -0.74 21.13
N ALA A 128 -7.10 -0.23 21.07
CA ALA A 128 -6.76 1.15 21.36
C ALA A 128 -5.98 1.71 20.16
N PRO A 129 -6.46 2.78 19.51
CA PRO A 129 -5.74 3.39 18.41
C PRO A 129 -4.43 3.99 18.93
N VAL A 130 -3.32 3.64 18.29
CA VAL A 130 -2.02 4.28 18.55
C VAL A 130 -1.88 5.46 17.61
N ARG A 131 -1.91 6.68 18.15
CA ARG A 131 -1.62 7.91 17.42
C ARG A 131 -0.38 8.57 17.97
N LYS A 132 0.62 8.72 17.11
CA LYS A 132 1.87 9.41 17.40
C LYS A 132 1.91 10.68 16.58
N ARG A 133 2.11 11.81 17.26
CA ARG A 133 2.43 13.07 16.58
C ARG A 133 3.76 12.89 15.86
N THR A 134 3.79 13.32 14.60
CA THR A 134 4.97 13.20 13.75
C THR A 134 5.58 14.57 13.50
N SER A 135 6.86 14.72 13.82
CA SER A 135 7.67 15.84 13.36
C SER A 135 8.57 15.42 12.20
N VAL A 136 8.80 16.33 11.27
CA VAL A 136 9.64 16.12 10.09
C VAL A 136 10.77 17.14 10.13
N VAL A 137 12.00 16.64 10.01
CA VAL A 137 13.24 17.42 9.91
C VAL A 137 13.81 17.17 8.51
N PHE A 138 13.13 17.76 7.53
CA PHE A 138 13.47 17.77 6.11
C PHE A 138 13.14 19.15 5.55
N ASP A 139 13.82 19.51 4.46
CA ASP A 139 13.32 20.53 3.57
C ASP A 139 12.13 19.96 2.76
N PRO A 140 10.91 20.51 2.91
CA PRO A 140 9.72 20.04 2.19
C PRO A 140 9.83 20.20 0.66
N ALA A 141 10.74 21.04 0.16
CA ALA A 141 10.96 21.23 -1.28
C ALA A 141 11.72 20.08 -1.95
N THR A 142 12.40 19.23 -1.18
CA THR A 142 13.14 18.07 -1.70
C THR A 142 12.18 17.00 -2.24
N ALA A 143 12.63 16.15 -3.17
CA ALA A 143 11.85 15.02 -3.68
C ALA A 143 11.27 14.12 -2.56
N ARG A 144 12.04 13.85 -1.49
CA ARG A 144 11.56 13.11 -0.32
C ARG A 144 10.52 13.90 0.49
N GLY A 145 10.71 15.20 0.66
CA GLY A 145 9.74 16.09 1.31
C GLY A 145 8.39 16.10 0.57
N LYS A 146 8.43 16.23 -0.76
CA LYS A 146 7.26 16.14 -1.64
C LYS A 146 6.57 14.77 -1.54
N LEU A 147 7.33 13.67 -1.64
CA LEU A 147 6.78 12.32 -1.51
C LEU A 147 6.11 12.12 -0.15
N LEU A 148 6.70 12.62 0.93
CA LEU A 148 6.13 12.53 2.27
C LEU A 148 4.81 13.30 2.39
N ALA A 149 4.75 14.53 1.87
CA ALA A 149 3.51 15.31 1.81
C ALA A 149 2.42 14.57 1.01
N ASP A 150 2.82 13.98 -0.11
CA ASP A 150 1.99 13.18 -1.01
C ASP A 150 1.45 11.88 -0.40
N THR A 151 2.06 11.37 0.69
CA THR A 151 1.47 10.27 1.47
C THR A 151 0.22 10.70 2.23
N GLY A 152 0.02 12.01 2.38
CA GLY A 152 -0.97 12.59 3.26
C GLY A 152 -0.56 12.51 4.73
N LEU A 153 0.72 12.52 5.09
CA LEU A 153 1.15 12.50 6.49
C LEU A 153 0.70 13.80 7.20
N ALA A 154 0.06 13.67 8.37
CA ALA A 154 -0.18 14.81 9.25
C ALA A 154 1.08 15.02 10.10
N SER A 155 1.86 16.06 9.78
CA SER A 155 3.12 16.35 10.46
C SER A 155 3.37 17.84 10.66
N THR A 156 4.21 18.15 11.64
CA THR A 156 4.78 19.50 11.84
C THR A 156 6.25 19.52 11.44
N THR A 157 6.73 20.61 10.85
CA THR A 157 8.17 20.79 10.59
C THR A 157 8.88 21.19 11.89
N ALA A 158 10.03 20.56 12.16
CA ALA A 158 10.92 20.95 13.24
C ALA A 158 12.25 21.47 12.68
N ALA A 159 12.90 22.37 13.42
CA ALA A 159 14.13 23.02 12.95
C ALA A 159 15.34 22.08 12.93
N ASP A 160 15.44 21.19 13.92
CA ASP A 160 16.54 20.24 14.04
C ASP A 160 16.08 18.93 14.71
N ALA A 161 16.86 17.87 14.53
CA ALA A 161 16.51 16.54 15.03
C ALA A 161 16.55 16.43 16.56
N VAL A 162 17.45 17.16 17.22
CA VAL A 162 17.67 17.06 18.67
C VAL A 162 16.50 17.71 19.43
N SER A 163 16.07 18.90 19.00
CA SER A 163 14.87 19.54 19.56
C SER A 163 13.60 18.74 19.28
N ALA A 164 13.48 18.15 18.08
CA ALA A 164 12.33 17.32 17.72
C ALA A 164 12.19 16.06 18.60
N ILE A 165 13.30 15.37 18.92
CA ILE A 165 13.27 14.21 19.83
C ILE A 165 13.19 14.61 21.31
N ALA A 166 13.53 15.85 21.67
CA ALA A 166 13.37 16.37 23.03
C ALA A 166 11.91 16.73 23.35
N ASP A 167 11.11 17.09 22.35
CA ASP A 167 9.69 17.38 22.51
C ASP A 167 8.90 16.13 22.95
N ALA A 168 8.30 16.20 24.14
CA ALA A 168 7.54 15.10 24.73
C ALA A 168 6.24 14.77 23.97
N GLY A 169 5.70 15.71 23.19
CA GLY A 169 4.53 15.50 22.36
C GLY A 169 4.80 14.69 21.09
N ASN A 170 6.06 14.59 20.66
CA ASN A 170 6.45 13.80 19.49
C ASN A 170 6.55 12.31 19.83
N GLY A 171 5.88 11.50 19.01
CA GLY A 171 6.02 10.05 19.04
C GLY A 171 6.81 9.50 17.85
N ILE A 172 6.85 10.23 16.73
CA ILE A 172 7.66 9.90 15.55
C ILE A 172 8.43 11.15 15.12
N VAL A 173 9.72 10.99 14.84
CA VAL A 173 10.54 12.04 14.22
C VAL A 173 11.14 11.47 12.94
N VAL A 174 10.80 12.05 11.80
CA VAL A 174 11.37 11.71 10.50
C VAL A 174 12.53 12.66 10.24
N VAL A 175 13.73 12.12 10.01
CA VAL A 175 14.95 12.92 9.81
C VAL A 175 15.63 12.59 8.50
N ASP A 176 16.14 13.62 7.83
CA ASP A 176 17.11 13.42 6.76
C ASP A 176 18.43 12.94 7.37
N ALA A 177 18.95 11.82 6.87
CA ALA A 177 20.17 11.20 7.34
C ALA A 177 21.44 11.91 6.83
N SER A 178 21.41 13.24 6.80
CA SER A 178 22.58 14.06 6.48
C SER A 178 23.70 13.82 7.50
N PRO A 179 24.98 13.91 7.13
CA PRO A 179 26.09 13.76 8.07
C PRO A 179 25.98 14.69 9.29
N ALA A 180 25.51 15.93 9.09
CA ALA A 180 25.30 16.90 10.17
C ALA A 180 24.19 16.46 11.13
N THR A 181 23.04 16.02 10.61
CA THR A 181 21.91 15.53 11.43
C THR A 181 22.34 14.31 12.25
N LEU A 182 23.02 13.35 11.63
CA LEU A 182 23.47 12.13 12.30
C LEU A 182 24.54 12.42 13.36
N ALA A 183 25.49 13.32 13.08
CA ALA A 183 26.49 13.74 14.06
C ALA A 183 25.84 14.42 15.28
N ALA A 184 24.83 15.27 15.06
CA ALA A 184 24.08 15.90 16.15
C ALA A 184 23.35 14.87 17.02
N LEU A 185 22.69 13.88 16.40
CA LEU A 185 22.03 12.79 17.12
C LEU A 185 23.01 11.91 17.89
N ALA A 186 24.17 11.59 17.29
CA ALA A 186 25.23 10.82 17.93
C ALA A 186 25.79 11.54 19.16
N ALA A 187 26.03 12.86 19.06
CA ALA A 187 26.50 13.69 20.17
C ALA A 187 25.47 13.80 21.31
N HIS A 188 24.17 13.64 21.02
CA HIS A 188 23.08 13.73 21.99
C HIS A 188 22.44 12.37 22.30
N ARG A 189 23.26 11.31 22.38
CA ARG A 189 22.78 9.93 22.54
C ARG A 189 21.80 9.75 23.71
N ALA A 190 22.06 10.37 24.86
CA ALA A 190 21.16 10.28 26.01
C ALA A 190 19.73 10.73 25.69
N GLN A 191 19.55 11.73 24.81
CA GLN A 191 18.22 12.19 24.39
C GLN A 191 17.56 11.22 23.40
N VAL A 192 18.35 10.61 22.51
CA VAL A 192 17.88 9.54 21.61
C VAL A 192 17.39 8.33 22.42
N ASP A 193 18.16 7.93 23.43
CA ASP A 193 17.78 6.83 24.32
C ASP A 193 16.52 7.18 25.12
N ALA A 194 16.42 8.40 25.66
CA ALA A 194 15.21 8.87 26.35
C ALA A 194 13.98 8.94 25.42
N PHE A 195 14.16 9.30 24.15
CA PHE A 195 13.09 9.30 23.14
C PHE A 195 12.60 7.91 22.80
N THR A 196 13.50 6.97 22.55
CA THR A 196 13.12 5.60 22.23
C THR A 196 12.56 4.85 23.45
N ALA A 197 13.10 5.09 24.66
CA ALA A 197 12.62 4.47 25.90
C ALA A 197 11.16 4.83 26.23
N ARG A 198 10.71 6.05 25.90
CA ARG A 198 9.30 6.46 26.05
C ARG A 198 8.39 6.03 24.89
N GLY A 199 8.88 5.17 24.00
CA GLY A 199 8.13 4.64 22.86
C GLY A 199 8.20 5.50 21.59
N GLY A 200 9.16 6.42 21.51
CA GLY A 200 9.41 7.24 20.32
C GLY A 200 10.10 6.47 19.20
N TRP A 201 9.80 6.82 17.95
CA TRP A 201 10.40 6.22 16.75
C TRP A 201 11.13 7.26 15.91
N LEU A 202 12.41 6.99 15.64
CA LEU A 202 13.22 7.81 14.75
C LEU A 202 13.24 7.16 13.35
N PHE A 203 12.65 7.84 12.36
CA PHE A 203 12.64 7.39 10.97
C PHE A 203 13.78 8.09 10.23
N ILE A 204 14.89 7.39 10.05
CA ILE A 204 16.13 7.89 9.45
C ILE A 204 16.10 7.56 7.95
N TRP A 205 16.08 8.56 7.08
CA TRP A 205 15.98 8.34 5.64
C TRP A 205 17.23 8.85 4.91
N GLY A 206 17.80 8.02 4.04
CA GLY A 206 18.77 8.44 3.03
C GLY A 206 20.20 8.52 3.54
N LEU A 207 20.62 7.53 4.34
CA LEU A 207 21.98 7.41 4.86
C LEU A 207 22.98 7.27 3.70
N THR A 208 24.06 8.03 3.77
CA THR A 208 25.20 7.96 2.86
C THR A 208 26.45 7.46 3.59
N PRO A 209 27.52 7.05 2.86
CA PRO A 209 28.78 6.64 3.48
C PRO A 209 29.37 7.69 4.44
N ASP A 210 29.25 8.97 4.11
CA ASP A 210 29.76 10.08 4.95
C ASP A 210 29.07 10.16 6.32
N GLY A 211 27.81 9.69 6.42
CA GLY A 211 27.05 9.65 7.66
C GLY A 211 27.20 8.36 8.47
N LEU A 212 27.84 7.33 7.92
CA LEU A 212 27.82 5.97 8.47
C LEU A 212 28.37 5.89 9.90
N ALA A 213 29.50 6.54 10.18
CA ALA A 213 30.13 6.47 11.50
C ALA A 213 29.19 7.00 12.60
N SER A 214 28.54 8.15 12.37
CA SER A 214 27.56 8.72 13.28
C SER A 214 26.29 7.88 13.37
N PHE A 215 25.84 7.31 12.25
CA PHE A 215 24.72 6.37 12.23
C PHE A 215 25.01 5.13 13.08
N ASN A 216 26.16 4.49 12.88
CA ASN A 216 26.61 3.30 13.63
C ASN A 216 26.66 3.58 15.12
N GLN A 217 27.14 4.77 15.51
CA GLN A 217 27.04 5.25 16.87
C GLN A 217 25.57 5.25 17.29
N VAL A 218 24.70 6.03 16.65
CA VAL A 218 23.26 6.16 16.99
C VAL A 218 22.51 4.82 17.10
N VAL A 219 22.68 3.89 16.17
CA VAL A 219 21.99 2.59 16.22
C VAL A 219 22.69 1.57 17.10
N GLY A 220 23.94 1.82 17.50
CA GLY A 220 24.74 0.92 18.34
C GLY A 220 25.15 -0.37 17.63
N VAL A 221 25.30 -0.31 16.31
CA VAL A 221 25.70 -1.43 15.44
C VAL A 221 26.71 -0.90 14.43
N ASP A 222 27.82 -1.60 14.29
CA ASP A 222 28.89 -1.20 13.38
C ASP A 222 28.67 -1.78 11.98
N HIS A 223 27.77 -1.14 11.24
CA HIS A 223 27.42 -1.51 9.89
C HIS A 223 28.48 -1.11 8.86
N LEU A 224 28.52 -1.86 7.78
CA LEU A 224 29.10 -1.48 6.50
C LEU A 224 28.00 -0.91 5.59
N ILE A 225 28.38 -0.12 4.59
CA ILE A 225 27.45 0.44 3.62
C ILE A 225 28.01 0.33 2.20
N ARG A 226 27.13 0.10 1.23
CA ARG A 226 27.47 0.15 -0.20
C ARG A 226 26.30 0.70 -1.02
N PRO A 227 26.55 1.21 -2.25
CA PRO A 227 25.48 1.57 -3.16
C PRO A 227 24.55 0.38 -3.42
N PHE A 228 23.25 0.66 -3.57
CA PHE A 228 22.33 -0.34 -4.10
C PHE A 228 22.71 -0.69 -5.54
N ARG A 229 22.53 -1.94 -5.94
CA ARG A 229 22.74 -2.43 -7.30
C ARG A 229 21.46 -3.08 -7.79
N ARG A 230 21.43 -3.53 -9.04
CA ARG A 230 20.33 -4.36 -9.55
C ARG A 230 20.35 -5.71 -8.84
N GLU A 231 19.53 -5.84 -7.81
CA GLU A 231 19.49 -6.99 -6.91
C GLU A 231 18.04 -7.40 -6.65
N ARG A 232 17.83 -8.68 -6.35
CA ARG A 232 16.51 -9.19 -6.00
C ARG A 232 16.09 -8.64 -4.64
N VAL A 233 14.97 -7.93 -4.65
CA VAL A 233 14.33 -7.39 -3.44
C VAL A 233 13.09 -8.21 -3.09
N THR A 234 13.04 -8.70 -1.86
CA THR A 234 11.92 -9.48 -1.32
C THR A 234 11.64 -9.10 0.13
N LEU A 235 10.42 -9.40 0.58
CA LEU A 235 10.09 -9.34 2.00
C LEU A 235 10.73 -10.54 2.73
N PRO A 236 11.20 -10.36 3.98
CA PRO A 236 11.76 -11.47 4.76
C PRO A 236 10.71 -12.55 5.02
N ALA A 237 11.17 -13.80 5.19
CA ALA A 237 10.30 -14.94 5.47
C ALA A 237 9.49 -14.74 6.77
N VAL A 238 10.13 -14.19 7.80
CA VAL A 238 9.46 -13.73 9.02
C VAL A 238 9.30 -12.22 8.94
N ARG A 239 8.06 -11.76 8.78
CA ARG A 239 7.75 -10.33 8.60
C ARG A 239 7.64 -9.62 9.94
N ASP A 240 8.28 -8.46 10.04
CA ASP A 240 8.04 -7.54 11.16
C ASP A 240 6.64 -6.90 11.03
N PRO A 241 5.91 -6.69 12.15
CA PRO A 241 4.61 -6.01 12.13
C PRO A 241 4.58 -4.67 11.40
N ILE A 242 5.71 -3.94 11.34
CA ILE A 242 5.78 -2.67 10.62
C ILE A 242 5.59 -2.83 9.10
N LEU A 243 5.71 -4.04 8.56
CA LEU A 243 5.51 -4.36 7.14
C LEU A 243 4.09 -4.83 6.81
N SER A 244 3.20 -4.95 7.80
CA SER A 244 1.83 -5.41 7.54
C SER A 244 1.11 -4.50 6.53
N GLY A 245 0.48 -5.12 5.53
CA GLY A 245 -0.09 -4.44 4.37
C GLY A 245 0.85 -4.32 3.17
N LEU A 246 2.16 -4.52 3.33
CA LEU A 246 3.09 -4.54 2.19
C LEU A 246 3.14 -5.92 1.53
N THR A 247 3.20 -5.90 0.21
CA THR A 247 3.31 -7.08 -0.64
C THR A 247 4.59 -7.04 -1.48
N MET A 248 4.88 -8.16 -2.14
CA MET A 248 5.95 -8.22 -3.13
C MET A 248 5.78 -7.16 -4.24
N ARG A 249 4.54 -6.81 -4.61
CA ARG A 249 4.28 -5.79 -5.63
C ARG A 249 4.75 -4.39 -5.22
N ASP A 250 4.77 -4.11 -3.92
CA ASP A 250 5.17 -2.80 -3.38
C ASP A 250 6.69 -2.65 -3.30
N VAL A 251 7.42 -3.75 -3.10
CA VAL A 251 8.88 -3.73 -2.91
C VAL A 251 9.67 -4.14 -4.14
N VAL A 252 9.05 -4.86 -5.08
CA VAL A 252 9.66 -5.23 -6.37
C VAL A 252 9.44 -4.10 -7.39
N MET A 253 10.53 -3.47 -7.81
CA MET A 253 10.56 -2.38 -8.76
C MET A 253 11.31 -2.80 -10.03
N ASP A 254 10.87 -2.32 -11.18
CA ASP A 254 11.49 -2.60 -12.48
C ASP A 254 11.92 -1.30 -13.16
N SER A 255 12.92 -1.39 -14.04
CA SER A 255 13.49 -0.22 -14.73
C SER A 255 12.70 0.22 -15.96
N GLY A 256 11.54 -0.39 -16.27
CA GLY A 256 10.81 -0.18 -17.52
C GLY A 256 11.46 -0.79 -18.77
N GLN A 257 12.77 -1.04 -18.73
CA GLN A 257 13.54 -1.61 -19.83
C GLN A 257 13.23 -3.10 -19.99
N GLN A 258 12.82 -3.51 -21.18
CA GLN A 258 12.67 -4.93 -21.52
C GLN A 258 14.02 -5.64 -21.44
N ILE A 259 14.03 -6.84 -20.88
CA ILE A 259 15.25 -7.65 -20.88
C ILE A 259 15.54 -8.06 -22.33
N ALA A 260 14.64 -8.78 -23.00
CA ALA A 260 14.75 -9.09 -24.43
C ALA A 260 13.48 -8.70 -25.20
N SER A 261 13.64 -8.28 -26.46
CA SER A 261 12.54 -7.76 -27.31
C SER A 261 11.42 -8.79 -27.59
N TRP A 262 11.73 -10.07 -27.48
CA TRP A 262 10.76 -11.17 -27.65
C TRP A 262 10.10 -11.61 -26.34
N THR A 263 10.44 -10.99 -25.21
CA THR A 263 9.88 -11.30 -23.88
C THR A 263 9.15 -10.09 -23.30
N GLY A 264 8.09 -10.33 -22.52
CA GLY A 264 7.44 -9.28 -21.72
C GLY A 264 8.20 -8.93 -20.43
N GLN A 265 9.34 -9.59 -20.15
CA GLN A 265 10.11 -9.39 -18.93
C GLN A 265 10.85 -8.05 -18.96
N ARG A 266 10.97 -7.41 -17.80
CA ARG A 266 11.70 -6.16 -17.60
C ARG A 266 12.84 -6.33 -16.60
N PHE A 267 13.90 -5.55 -16.77
CA PHE A 267 15.00 -5.54 -15.82
C PHE A 267 14.52 -5.04 -14.46
N ALA A 268 15.04 -5.62 -13.38
CA ALA A 268 14.82 -5.07 -12.05
C ALA A 268 15.44 -3.67 -11.96
N ALA A 269 14.82 -2.81 -11.16
CA ALA A 269 15.31 -1.46 -10.91
C ALA A 269 16.70 -1.52 -10.24
N ALA A 270 17.64 -0.73 -10.73
CA ALA A 270 18.96 -0.57 -10.12
C ALA A 270 19.02 0.64 -9.15
N ASP A 271 17.91 1.39 -9.06
CA ASP A 271 17.78 2.69 -8.44
C ASP A 271 16.56 2.77 -7.51
N GLY A 272 15.98 1.61 -7.14
CA GLY A 272 14.89 1.54 -6.16
C GLY A 272 15.31 2.05 -4.78
N PHE A 273 16.59 1.86 -4.45
CA PHE A 273 17.23 2.29 -3.20
C PHE A 273 18.55 3.00 -3.50
N SER A 274 19.03 3.84 -2.59
CA SER A 274 20.29 4.59 -2.75
C SER A 274 21.50 3.77 -2.29
N TYR A 275 21.44 3.26 -1.06
CA TYR A 275 22.47 2.45 -0.43
C TYR A 275 21.83 1.33 0.39
N VAL A 276 22.63 0.34 0.78
CA VAL A 276 22.22 -0.69 1.74
C VAL A 276 23.29 -0.87 2.81
N VAL A 277 22.86 -1.23 4.01
CA VAL A 277 23.75 -1.64 5.10
C VAL A 277 23.83 -3.16 5.20
N ASP A 278 24.88 -3.68 5.84
CA ASP A 278 25.06 -5.12 6.00
C ASP A 278 24.14 -5.69 7.10
N ASP A 279 23.90 -7.00 7.03
CA ASP A 279 23.21 -7.78 8.05
C ASP A 279 24.14 -8.91 8.51
N ASN A 280 23.87 -10.16 8.12
CA ASN A 280 24.75 -11.31 8.38
C ASN A 280 25.41 -11.89 7.12
N ASP A 281 25.10 -11.37 5.93
CA ASP A 281 25.77 -11.71 4.68
C ASP A 281 26.73 -10.60 4.25
N ILE A 282 28.02 -10.93 4.18
CA ILE A 282 29.08 -10.00 3.82
C ILE A 282 29.40 -10.03 2.32
N ALA A 283 28.94 -11.05 1.58
CA ALA A 283 29.35 -11.25 0.19
C ALA A 283 29.08 -10.05 -0.73
N PRO A 284 27.95 -9.32 -0.63
CA PRO A 284 27.68 -8.14 -1.45
C PRO A 284 28.56 -6.92 -1.12
N PHE A 285 29.20 -6.92 0.06
CA PHE A 285 30.08 -5.86 0.55
C PHE A 285 31.57 -6.14 0.26
N CYS A 286 31.88 -7.35 -0.20
CA CYS A 286 33.24 -7.71 -0.60
C CYS A 286 33.62 -7.06 -1.93
N THR A 287 34.92 -6.89 -2.15
CA THR A 287 35.49 -6.52 -3.44
C THR A 287 35.81 -7.77 -4.25
N TYR A 288 35.34 -7.79 -5.49
CA TYR A 288 35.60 -8.83 -6.49
C TYR A 288 36.55 -8.29 -7.55
N PRO A 289 37.19 -9.14 -8.37
CA PRO A 289 37.93 -8.67 -9.53
C PRO A 289 37.01 -7.88 -10.46
N GLU A 290 37.56 -6.85 -11.10
CA GLU A 290 36.86 -6.08 -12.12
C GLU A 290 36.37 -7.00 -13.26
N TRP A 291 35.25 -6.64 -13.90
CA TRP A 291 34.62 -7.47 -14.93
C TRP A 291 35.56 -7.84 -16.10
N GLN A 292 36.57 -7.02 -16.40
CA GLN A 292 37.59 -7.30 -17.43
C GLN A 292 38.41 -8.55 -17.11
N HIS A 293 38.57 -8.88 -15.84
CA HIS A 293 39.24 -10.11 -15.42
C HIS A 293 38.51 -11.34 -15.98
N PHE A 294 37.17 -11.35 -15.91
CA PHE A 294 36.35 -12.48 -16.34
C PHE A 294 35.92 -12.43 -17.82
N ASN A 295 36.14 -11.30 -18.50
CA ASN A 295 35.79 -11.12 -19.91
C ASN A 295 36.86 -10.32 -20.67
N PRO A 296 38.10 -10.84 -20.79
CA PRO A 296 39.20 -10.10 -21.39
C PRO A 296 38.95 -9.86 -22.89
N GLY A 297 39.18 -8.63 -23.33
CA GLY A 297 39.09 -8.23 -24.75
C GLY A 297 37.78 -7.58 -25.18
N LYS A 298 36.81 -7.39 -24.27
CA LYS A 298 35.61 -6.58 -24.53
C LYS A 298 35.85 -5.10 -24.24
N ALA A 299 35.29 -4.23 -25.07
CA ALA A 299 35.49 -2.78 -25.00
C ALA A 299 34.57 -2.07 -23.99
N ALA A 300 33.50 -2.74 -23.53
CA ALA A 300 32.54 -2.19 -22.58
C ALA A 300 32.08 -3.30 -21.60
N PRO A 301 31.65 -2.92 -20.37
CA PRO A 301 31.07 -3.86 -19.43
C PRO A 301 29.87 -4.57 -20.05
N ASP A 302 29.86 -5.89 -19.94
CA ASP A 302 28.73 -6.73 -20.31
C ASP A 302 27.92 -6.99 -19.02
N PRO A 303 26.69 -6.46 -18.88
CA PRO A 303 25.86 -6.65 -17.69
C PRO A 303 25.66 -8.13 -17.35
N ASP A 304 25.71 -9.00 -18.36
CA ASP A 304 25.49 -10.43 -18.24
C ASP A 304 26.71 -11.15 -17.63
N LYS A 305 27.85 -10.45 -17.52
CA LYS A 305 29.13 -10.95 -17.01
C LYS A 305 29.66 -10.12 -15.84
N ASP A 306 28.80 -9.33 -15.21
CA ASP A 306 29.15 -8.61 -13.99
C ASP A 306 29.47 -9.61 -12.86
N PRO A 307 30.64 -9.56 -12.22
CA PRO A 307 30.96 -10.42 -11.08
C PRO A 307 29.96 -10.29 -9.92
N TYR A 308 29.28 -9.15 -9.80
CA TYR A 308 28.24 -8.96 -8.78
C TYR A 308 26.94 -9.70 -9.10
N ASN A 309 26.80 -10.32 -10.28
CA ASN A 309 25.75 -11.30 -10.52
C ASN A 309 25.84 -12.48 -9.56
N LEU A 310 27.02 -12.76 -9.02
CA LEU A 310 27.25 -13.80 -8.02
C LEU A 310 26.52 -13.52 -6.68
N VAL A 311 26.16 -12.25 -6.41
CA VAL A 311 25.59 -11.80 -5.12
C VAL A 311 24.31 -10.97 -5.29
N ASN A 312 23.69 -11.01 -6.48
CA ASN A 312 22.54 -10.18 -6.79
C ASN A 312 21.19 -10.76 -6.30
N GLY A 313 21.18 -11.96 -5.70
CA GLY A 313 19.99 -12.68 -5.26
C GLY A 313 19.07 -13.26 -6.36
N PHE A 314 19.33 -13.05 -7.65
CA PHE A 314 18.58 -13.66 -8.75
C PHE A 314 19.05 -15.10 -9.02
N VAL A 315 18.21 -15.87 -9.70
CA VAL A 315 18.51 -17.26 -10.10
C VAL A 315 18.18 -17.47 -11.56
N SER A 316 18.61 -18.59 -12.11
CA SER A 316 18.52 -18.90 -13.55
C SER A 316 17.10 -19.02 -14.08
N SER A 317 16.09 -19.11 -13.21
CA SER A 317 14.67 -19.00 -13.59
C SER A 317 14.19 -17.58 -13.83
N ASP A 318 14.93 -16.55 -13.42
CA ASP A 318 14.61 -15.15 -13.71
C ASP A 318 14.97 -14.78 -15.14
N ASP A 319 16.27 -14.83 -15.44
CA ASP A 319 16.86 -14.65 -16.77
C ASP A 319 18.37 -15.02 -16.68
N TRP A 320 18.96 -15.52 -17.77
CA TRP A 320 20.37 -15.92 -17.82
C TRP A 320 21.34 -14.75 -17.60
N ARG A 321 20.88 -13.52 -17.82
CA ARG A 321 21.67 -12.28 -17.68
C ARG A 321 21.92 -11.85 -16.24
N TYR A 322 21.23 -12.48 -15.31
CA TYR A 322 21.47 -12.31 -13.89
C TYR A 322 22.42 -13.34 -13.29
N ILE A 323 22.96 -14.25 -14.11
CA ILE A 323 23.74 -15.40 -13.63
C ILE A 323 25.22 -15.15 -13.86
N PHE A 324 26.03 -15.45 -12.86
CA PHE A 324 27.47 -15.41 -13.01
C PHE A 324 27.95 -16.65 -13.78
N GLN A 325 28.62 -16.43 -14.90
CA GLN A 325 29.01 -17.51 -15.82
C GLN A 325 30.45 -17.33 -16.29
N LEU A 326 31.24 -18.38 -16.14
CA LEU A 326 32.66 -18.39 -16.43
C LEU A 326 33.01 -19.45 -17.49
N PRO A 327 33.83 -19.12 -18.50
CA PRO A 327 34.38 -20.15 -19.38
C PRO A 327 35.35 -21.04 -18.57
N ILE A 328 35.42 -22.32 -18.95
CA ILE A 328 36.36 -23.26 -18.33
C ILE A 328 37.76 -23.03 -18.89
N ASP A 329 38.43 -22.04 -18.31
CA ASP A 329 39.81 -21.67 -18.58
C ASP A 329 40.50 -21.42 -17.23
N PRO A 330 41.65 -22.04 -16.96
CA PRO A 330 42.36 -21.90 -15.68
C PRO A 330 42.57 -20.45 -15.22
N ARG A 331 42.61 -19.49 -16.16
CA ARG A 331 42.76 -18.06 -15.86
C ARG A 331 41.59 -17.46 -15.07
N PHE A 332 40.39 -18.03 -15.15
CA PHE A 332 39.17 -17.48 -14.55
C PHE A 332 38.55 -18.38 -13.49
N LEU A 333 39.08 -19.60 -13.31
CA LEU A 333 38.60 -20.55 -12.31
C LEU A 333 39.11 -20.25 -10.90
N THR A 334 39.98 -19.25 -10.73
CA THR A 334 40.49 -18.82 -9.44
C THR A 334 40.49 -17.30 -9.32
N TRP A 335 39.94 -16.77 -8.23
CA TRP A 335 39.90 -15.32 -7.98
C TRP A 335 39.87 -14.98 -6.49
N ASP A 336 40.26 -13.74 -6.17
CA ASP A 336 40.20 -13.20 -4.81
C ASP A 336 38.85 -12.52 -4.53
N VAL A 337 38.31 -12.78 -3.34
CA VAL A 337 37.20 -12.05 -2.74
C VAL A 337 37.74 -11.38 -1.48
N VAL A 338 37.85 -10.05 -1.53
CA VAL A 338 38.46 -9.26 -0.45
C VAL A 338 37.36 -8.71 0.44
N LEU A 339 37.41 -9.04 1.72
CA LEU A 339 36.47 -8.55 2.72
C LEU A 339 36.84 -7.11 3.11
N PRO A 340 35.86 -6.24 3.42
CA PRO A 340 36.12 -4.85 3.80
C PRO A 340 36.84 -4.71 5.15
N ARG A 341 36.80 -5.75 5.98
CA ARG A 341 37.52 -5.90 7.24
C ARG A 341 37.67 -7.38 7.59
N ALA A 342 38.51 -7.69 8.57
CA ALA A 342 38.62 -9.04 9.10
C ALA A 342 37.28 -9.48 9.70
N GLU A 343 36.72 -10.58 9.21
CA GLU A 343 35.47 -11.17 9.70
C GLU A 343 35.66 -12.67 9.91
N THR A 344 34.89 -13.25 10.83
CA THR A 344 34.84 -14.71 10.98
C THR A 344 33.70 -15.26 10.13
N CYS A 345 34.04 -15.84 8.98
CA CYS A 345 33.09 -16.48 8.08
C CYS A 345 32.66 -17.83 8.66
N THR A 346 31.37 -17.97 8.95
CA THR A 346 30.81 -19.17 9.58
C THR A 346 30.22 -20.14 8.57
N GLN A 347 29.73 -19.64 7.44
CA GLN A 347 29.08 -20.45 6.41
C GLN A 347 29.25 -19.81 5.03
N ILE A 348 29.32 -20.66 4.00
CA ILE A 348 29.02 -20.27 2.62
C ILE A 348 27.72 -20.94 2.21
N GLU A 349 26.89 -20.17 1.52
CA GLU A 349 25.73 -20.70 0.84
C GLU A 349 25.91 -20.46 -0.65
N ILE A 350 25.54 -21.42 -1.49
CA ILE A 350 25.74 -21.33 -2.93
C ILE A 350 24.61 -22.04 -3.67
N ILE A 351 24.22 -21.50 -4.83
CA ILE A 351 23.35 -22.17 -5.79
C ILE A 351 24.16 -22.43 -7.06
N PRO A 352 24.65 -23.66 -7.28
CA PRO A 352 25.27 -24.05 -8.54
C PRO A 352 24.26 -24.01 -9.69
N ASN A 353 24.67 -23.52 -10.86
CA ASN A 353 23.80 -23.54 -12.02
C ASN A 353 23.77 -24.96 -12.64
N ALA A 354 22.58 -25.56 -12.77
CA ALA A 354 22.45 -26.90 -13.39
C ALA A 354 22.29 -26.88 -14.93
N PHE A 355 22.26 -25.71 -15.57
CA PHE A 355 22.08 -25.62 -17.02
C PHE A 355 23.38 -25.87 -17.79
N TYR A 356 24.53 -25.51 -17.22
CA TYR A 356 25.86 -25.72 -17.80
C TYR A 356 26.58 -26.94 -17.20
N LYS A 357 27.93 -26.94 -17.23
CA LYS A 357 28.73 -27.91 -16.47
C LYS A 357 28.57 -27.59 -14.99
N VAL A 358 27.99 -28.54 -14.25
CA VAL A 358 27.47 -28.29 -12.90
C VAL A 358 28.60 -28.35 -11.90
N LEU A 359 28.84 -27.28 -11.18
CA LEU A 359 29.89 -27.18 -10.17
C LEU A 359 29.64 -28.18 -9.02
N THR A 360 30.65 -28.98 -8.67
CA THR A 360 30.58 -30.00 -7.61
C THR A 360 31.62 -29.81 -6.52
N GLY A 361 32.55 -28.87 -6.68
CA GLY A 361 33.58 -28.59 -5.68
C GLY A 361 34.16 -27.19 -5.82
N ILE A 362 34.39 -26.53 -4.68
CA ILE A 362 35.17 -25.31 -4.57
C ILE A 362 36.22 -25.47 -3.47
N ASP A 363 37.38 -24.87 -3.67
CA ASP A 363 38.42 -24.73 -2.64
C ASP A 363 38.51 -23.27 -2.24
N LEU A 364 38.62 -23.01 -0.93
CA LEU A 364 38.75 -21.68 -0.37
C LEU A 364 40.08 -21.55 0.36
N ILE A 365 40.94 -20.66 -0.10
CA ILE A 365 42.22 -20.36 0.53
C ILE A 365 42.07 -19.09 1.36
N TYR A 366 42.39 -19.18 2.65
CA TYR A 366 42.23 -18.07 3.60
C TYR A 366 43.53 -17.28 3.66
N ASP A 367 43.47 -15.98 3.34
CA ASP A 367 44.59 -15.05 3.41
C ASP A 367 45.89 -15.55 2.72
N GLY A 368 45.75 -16.36 1.67
CA GLY A 368 46.87 -16.91 0.89
C GLY A 368 47.51 -18.18 1.45
N ASP A 369 46.96 -18.79 2.50
CA ASP A 369 47.47 -20.06 3.05
C ASP A 369 47.10 -21.26 2.16
N ILE A 370 47.86 -21.43 1.08
CA ILE A 370 47.66 -22.53 0.11
C ILE A 370 47.94 -23.92 0.69
N ALA A 371 48.53 -24.01 1.89
CA ALA A 371 48.84 -25.30 2.53
C ALA A 371 47.61 -25.91 3.24
N ASP A 372 46.60 -25.09 3.56
CA ASP A 372 45.39 -25.48 4.30
C ASP A 372 44.11 -24.94 3.61
N PRO A 373 43.80 -25.37 2.38
CA PRO A 373 42.58 -24.97 1.70
C PRO A 373 41.35 -25.61 2.37
N VAL A 374 40.27 -24.83 2.48
CA VAL A 374 38.97 -25.35 2.90
C VAL A 374 38.27 -25.94 1.68
N HIS A 375 38.21 -27.27 1.62
CA HIS A 375 37.53 -28.01 0.56
C HIS A 375 36.02 -28.06 0.81
N VAL A 376 35.24 -27.59 -0.16
CA VAL A 376 33.78 -27.57 -0.11
C VAL A 376 33.23 -28.45 -1.22
N ALA A 377 32.59 -29.55 -0.83
CA ALA A 377 31.87 -30.43 -1.74
C ALA A 377 30.44 -29.92 -1.97
N LEU A 378 29.99 -29.93 -3.23
CA LEU A 378 28.66 -29.49 -3.65
C LEU A 378 27.91 -30.63 -4.36
N THR A 379 26.60 -30.71 -4.15
CA THR A 379 25.72 -31.57 -4.95
C THR A 379 25.46 -30.92 -6.31
N PRO A 380 25.30 -31.70 -7.39
CA PRO A 380 25.04 -31.17 -8.74
C PRO A 380 23.57 -30.74 -8.92
N GLU A 381 23.03 -29.95 -7.99
CA GLU A 381 21.64 -29.55 -7.91
C GLU A 381 21.51 -28.03 -7.99
N ASN A 382 20.51 -27.54 -8.73
CA ASN A 382 20.19 -26.11 -8.80
C ASN A 382 19.31 -25.67 -7.62
N THR A 383 19.81 -25.92 -6.42
CA THR A 383 19.17 -25.52 -5.16
C THR A 383 20.22 -24.94 -4.21
N ARG A 384 19.78 -24.18 -3.22
CA ARG A 384 20.68 -23.54 -2.26
C ARG A 384 21.29 -24.58 -1.33
N GLN A 385 22.61 -24.66 -1.36
CA GLN A 385 23.40 -25.53 -0.50
C GLN A 385 24.07 -24.67 0.58
N THR A 386 24.08 -25.14 1.82
CA THR A 386 24.66 -24.42 2.98
C THR A 386 25.80 -25.26 3.55
N ILE A 387 26.99 -24.67 3.61
CA ILE A 387 28.22 -25.35 4.02
C ILE A 387 28.86 -24.55 5.17
N ALA A 388 29.14 -25.25 6.28
CA ALA A 388 29.84 -24.66 7.41
C ALA A 388 31.32 -24.41 7.08
N LEU A 389 31.85 -23.29 7.56
CA LEU A 389 33.24 -22.90 7.41
C LEU A 389 33.99 -22.95 8.75
N PRO A 390 35.33 -23.03 8.73
CA PRO A 390 36.14 -22.95 9.95
C PRO A 390 35.93 -21.62 10.70
N ASP A 391 35.82 -21.68 12.03
CA ASP A 391 35.64 -20.51 12.91
C ASP A 391 36.96 -19.74 13.11
N ARG A 392 37.52 -19.18 12.03
CA ARG A 392 38.71 -18.30 12.05
C ARG A 392 38.49 -17.01 11.26
N PRO A 393 39.07 -15.88 11.70
CA PRO A 393 38.96 -14.62 10.98
C PRO A 393 39.72 -14.68 9.65
N VAL A 394 39.20 -13.97 8.65
CA VAL A 394 39.78 -13.86 7.31
C VAL A 394 39.58 -12.45 6.75
N THR A 395 40.53 -11.98 5.95
CA THR A 395 40.41 -10.72 5.19
C THR A 395 40.29 -10.95 3.69
N ARG A 396 40.76 -12.09 3.20
CA ARG A 396 40.71 -12.49 1.78
C ARG A 396 40.39 -13.96 1.64
N LEU A 397 39.39 -14.26 0.81
CA LEU A 397 39.08 -15.61 0.35
C LEU A 397 39.49 -15.75 -1.11
N THR A 398 40.50 -16.56 -1.40
CA THR A 398 40.77 -16.97 -2.79
C THR A 398 39.90 -18.19 -3.08
N VAL A 399 39.00 -18.06 -4.05
CA VAL A 399 38.06 -19.09 -4.47
C VAL A 399 38.63 -19.81 -5.67
N THR A 400 38.66 -21.14 -5.65
CA THR A 400 39.01 -21.97 -6.80
C THR A 400 37.88 -22.94 -7.11
N LEU A 401 37.40 -22.96 -8.35
CA LEU A 401 36.45 -23.97 -8.82
C LEU A 401 37.20 -25.27 -9.11
N SER A 402 37.05 -26.28 -8.24
CA SER A 402 37.93 -27.46 -8.20
C SER A 402 37.37 -28.69 -8.92
N SER A 403 36.04 -28.83 -9.02
CA SER A 403 35.43 -29.94 -9.79
C SER A 403 34.04 -29.62 -10.31
N TRP A 404 33.64 -30.26 -11.42
CA TRP A 404 32.30 -30.13 -12.01
C TRP A 404 31.88 -31.40 -12.77
N GLN A 405 30.57 -31.60 -12.89
CA GLN A 405 29.98 -32.67 -13.69
C GLN A 405 29.97 -32.27 -15.18
N PRO A 406 30.42 -33.15 -16.10
CA PRO A 406 30.38 -32.88 -17.52
C PRO A 406 28.94 -32.89 -18.06
N LYS A 407 28.69 -32.05 -19.07
CA LYS A 407 27.41 -31.97 -19.79
C LYS A 407 27.67 -31.60 -21.25
N GLN A 408 26.87 -32.11 -22.18
CA GLN A 408 27.00 -31.82 -23.62
C GLN A 408 26.41 -30.43 -23.96
N VAL A 409 27.02 -29.39 -23.41
CA VAL A 409 26.65 -27.98 -23.56
C VAL A 409 27.93 -27.14 -23.68
N ALA A 410 27.81 -25.81 -23.76
CA ALA A 410 28.96 -24.91 -23.80
C ALA A 410 29.96 -25.16 -22.64
N GLU A 411 31.24 -24.89 -22.90
CA GLU A 411 32.37 -25.01 -21.96
C GLU A 411 32.35 -23.90 -20.90
N VAL A 412 31.28 -23.87 -20.10
CA VAL A 412 30.98 -22.81 -19.12
C VAL A 412 30.55 -23.46 -17.80
N ILE A 413 30.90 -22.82 -16.69
CA ILE A 413 30.35 -23.10 -15.35
C ILE A 413 29.51 -21.88 -14.96
N GLY A 414 28.31 -22.13 -14.44
CA GLY A 414 27.44 -21.08 -13.91
C GLY A 414 27.29 -21.19 -12.39
N ILE A 415 27.16 -20.04 -11.74
CA ILE A 415 26.78 -19.92 -10.34
C ILE A 415 25.64 -18.90 -10.29
N ASP A 416 24.50 -19.32 -9.77
CA ASP A 416 23.31 -18.48 -9.71
C ASP A 416 23.44 -17.44 -8.60
N ASN A 417 23.89 -17.86 -7.42
CA ASN A 417 24.18 -16.94 -6.32
C ASN A 417 25.09 -17.60 -5.29
N TRP A 418 25.70 -16.76 -4.45
CA TRP A 418 26.31 -17.20 -3.20
C TRP A 418 26.16 -16.16 -2.09
N TRP A 419 26.37 -16.61 -0.85
CA TRP A 419 26.34 -15.80 0.36
C TRP A 419 27.50 -16.21 1.26
N ILE A 420 28.04 -15.25 2.01
CA ILE A 420 29.10 -15.49 2.99
C ILE A 420 28.56 -15.02 4.33
N ARG A 421 28.19 -15.98 5.20
CA ARG A 421 27.63 -15.67 6.52
C ARG A 421 28.74 -15.39 7.52
N VAL A 422 28.66 -14.27 8.20
CA VAL A 422 29.65 -13.84 9.19
C VAL A 422 29.12 -13.97 10.61
N LYS A 423 30.02 -14.24 11.56
CA LYS A 423 29.69 -14.37 12.97
C LYS A 423 29.18 -13.04 13.51
N ARG A 424 28.00 -13.07 14.14
CA ARG A 424 27.39 -11.91 14.81
C ARG A 424 27.25 -12.16 16.31
N PRO A 425 27.20 -11.10 17.14
CA PRO A 425 26.85 -11.23 18.56
C PRO A 425 25.52 -11.96 18.74
N ALA A 426 25.37 -12.69 19.85
CA ALA A 426 24.18 -13.51 20.11
C ALA A 426 22.86 -12.70 20.14
N ASP A 427 22.94 -11.43 20.54
CA ASP A 427 21.80 -10.50 20.62
C ASP A 427 21.57 -9.70 19.32
N PHE A 428 22.34 -9.95 18.27
CA PHE A 428 22.28 -9.16 17.03
C PHE A 428 20.89 -9.21 16.39
N GLY A 429 20.30 -10.41 16.28
CA GLY A 429 18.96 -10.58 15.72
C GLY A 429 17.85 -9.97 16.59
N GLU A 430 18.11 -9.63 17.85
CA GLU A 430 17.17 -8.87 18.69
C GLU A 430 17.27 -7.36 18.42
N ARG A 431 18.49 -6.87 18.17
CA ARG A 431 18.81 -5.45 17.95
C ARG A 431 18.65 -4.98 16.51
N VAL A 432 18.73 -5.89 15.55
CA VAL A 432 18.71 -5.61 14.11
C VAL A 432 17.66 -6.50 13.45
N LYS A 433 16.65 -5.86 12.86
CA LYS A 433 15.54 -6.52 12.18
C LYS A 433 15.52 -6.07 10.71
N PRO A 434 16.04 -6.88 9.77
CA PRO A 434 15.92 -6.56 8.36
C PRO A 434 14.45 -6.58 7.95
N LEU A 435 14.03 -5.52 7.26
CA LEU A 435 12.65 -5.37 6.75
C LEU A 435 12.52 -5.79 5.28
N LEU A 436 13.65 -5.98 4.60
CA LEU A 436 13.79 -6.61 3.30
C LEU A 436 14.88 -7.69 3.39
N ASN A 437 15.01 -8.56 2.39
CA ASN A 437 16.15 -9.48 2.30
C ASN A 437 17.51 -8.79 2.11
N ILE A 438 17.52 -7.46 1.92
CA ILE A 438 18.69 -6.59 1.82
C ILE A 438 18.61 -5.51 2.90
N GLY A 439 19.73 -4.91 3.28
CA GLY A 439 19.76 -3.85 4.30
C GLY A 439 19.35 -2.45 3.80
N ALA A 440 18.36 -2.38 2.91
CA ALA A 440 17.81 -1.12 2.43
C ALA A 440 16.71 -0.56 3.36
N LEU A 441 16.00 -1.45 4.05
CA LEU A 441 15.05 -1.11 5.11
C LEU A 441 15.41 -1.94 6.34
N MET A 442 15.70 -1.27 7.47
CA MET A 442 16.12 -1.91 8.71
C MET A 442 15.35 -1.33 9.89
N LYS A 443 15.08 -2.15 10.91
CA LYS A 443 14.49 -1.71 12.18
C LYS A 443 15.43 -2.05 13.32
N TYR A 444 15.58 -1.09 14.23
CA TYR A 444 16.42 -1.18 15.42
C TYR A 444 15.54 -0.98 16.66
N PRO A 445 14.92 -2.05 17.20
CA PRO A 445 13.99 -1.92 18.33
C PRO A 445 14.72 -1.51 19.63
N ARG A 446 14.01 -0.75 20.46
CA ARG A 446 14.39 -0.30 21.81
C ARG A 446 13.14 -0.27 22.70
N GLY A 447 12.72 -1.45 23.17
CA GLY A 447 11.46 -1.58 23.90
C GLY A 447 10.25 -1.23 23.03
N ALA A 448 9.43 -0.28 23.48
CA ALA A 448 8.26 0.20 22.73
C ALA A 448 8.59 1.21 21.61
N GLY A 449 9.83 1.70 21.56
CA GLY A 449 10.34 2.63 20.54
C GLY A 449 11.49 2.04 19.74
N GLY A 450 12.20 2.89 19.00
CA GLY A 450 13.38 2.48 18.26
C GLY A 450 13.70 3.36 17.06
N MET A 451 14.42 2.80 16.10
CA MET A 451 14.72 3.46 14.83
C MET A 451 14.30 2.60 13.64
N VAL A 452 14.02 3.27 12.52
CA VAL A 452 13.86 2.66 11.20
C VAL A 452 14.81 3.36 10.25
N LEU A 453 15.63 2.59 9.55
CA LEU A 453 16.41 3.07 8.40
C LEU A 453 15.57 2.86 7.13
N CYS A 454 15.45 3.91 6.32
CA CYS A 454 14.82 3.87 5.02
C CYS A 454 15.79 4.36 3.94
N GLN A 455 16.13 3.50 2.98
CA GLN A 455 17.03 3.86 1.87
C GLN A 455 16.32 3.96 0.52
N LEU A 456 14.98 4.07 0.51
CA LEU A 456 14.25 4.29 -0.73
C LEU A 456 14.79 5.54 -1.43
N ASN A 457 15.21 5.34 -2.68
CA ASN A 457 15.69 6.43 -3.52
C ASN A 457 14.48 7.16 -4.10
N VAL A 458 14.44 8.49 -3.98
CA VAL A 458 13.34 9.30 -4.49
C VAL A 458 13.94 10.34 -5.45
N PRO A 459 14.12 9.99 -6.74
CA PRO A 459 14.63 10.93 -7.72
C PRO A 459 13.60 12.02 -8.01
N GLU A 460 14.03 13.19 -8.51
CA GLU A 460 13.11 14.24 -9.00
C GLU A 460 12.27 13.76 -10.20
N HIS A 461 12.79 12.78 -10.96
CA HIS A 461 12.09 12.15 -12.07
C HIS A 461 12.20 10.62 -11.97
N GLU A 462 11.06 9.94 -11.94
CA GLU A 462 10.98 8.47 -11.99
C GLU A 462 10.88 8.00 -13.44
N GLU A 463 11.84 7.17 -13.88
CA GLU A 463 11.82 6.57 -15.21
C GLU A 463 10.59 5.67 -15.40
N ASN A 464 10.22 4.93 -14.35
CA ASN A 464 8.97 4.17 -14.29
C ASN A 464 8.03 4.78 -13.24
N PRO A 465 6.97 5.50 -13.65
CA PRO A 465 6.05 6.15 -12.72
C PRO A 465 5.40 5.21 -11.69
N GLU A 466 5.25 3.91 -12.01
CA GLU A 466 4.72 2.93 -11.06
C GLU A 466 5.61 2.79 -9.82
N ASN A 467 6.93 2.95 -9.96
CA ASN A 467 7.87 2.87 -8.84
C ASN A 467 7.66 4.02 -7.84
N GLY A 468 7.29 5.21 -8.32
CA GLY A 468 6.95 6.35 -7.45
C GLY A 468 5.74 6.07 -6.55
N ALA A 469 4.70 5.42 -7.10
CA ALA A 469 3.53 5.00 -6.33
C ALA A 469 3.89 3.91 -5.31
N LYS A 470 4.71 2.92 -5.70
CA LYS A 470 5.22 1.88 -4.80
C LYS A 470 6.04 2.46 -3.64
N LYS A 471 6.99 3.37 -3.92
CA LYS A 471 7.80 4.08 -2.90
C LYS A 471 6.91 4.83 -1.90
N ARG A 472 5.89 5.53 -2.39
CA ARG A 472 4.89 6.22 -1.56
C ARG A 472 4.11 5.24 -0.67
N ALA A 473 3.69 4.10 -1.22
CA ALA A 473 2.99 3.05 -0.47
C ALA A 473 3.86 2.45 0.65
N VAL A 474 5.14 2.16 0.37
CA VAL A 474 6.08 1.66 1.37
C VAL A 474 6.25 2.66 2.53
N VAL A 475 6.56 3.92 2.23
CA VAL A 475 6.79 4.95 3.26
C VAL A 475 5.53 5.21 4.07
N GLY A 476 4.38 5.38 3.39
CA GLY A 476 3.09 5.60 4.05
C GLY A 476 2.70 4.44 4.96
N THR A 477 2.95 3.19 4.54
CA THR A 477 2.66 2.00 5.35
C THR A 477 3.57 1.89 6.56
N LEU A 478 4.89 2.07 6.40
CA LEU A 478 5.82 2.04 7.54
C LEU A 478 5.43 3.06 8.61
N LEU A 479 5.18 4.32 8.21
CA LEU A 479 4.80 5.38 9.14
C LEU A 479 3.44 5.12 9.78
N ARG A 480 2.44 4.65 9.02
CA ARG A 480 1.13 4.26 9.56
C ARG A 480 1.25 3.14 10.59
N ASN A 481 2.12 2.17 10.32
CA ASN A 481 2.34 1.03 11.19
C ASN A 481 3.14 1.41 12.45
N LEU A 482 3.89 2.51 12.43
CA LEU A 482 4.46 3.17 13.61
C LEU A 482 3.42 3.98 14.43
N GLY A 483 2.22 4.19 13.89
CA GLY A 483 1.16 4.99 14.52
C GLY A 483 1.12 6.44 14.07
N ALA A 484 1.77 6.81 12.96
CA ALA A 484 1.67 8.16 12.42
C ALA A 484 0.23 8.49 12.02
N VAL A 485 -0.17 9.75 12.24
CA VAL A 485 -1.46 10.26 11.80
C VAL A 485 -1.35 10.75 10.35
N PHE A 486 -2.35 10.46 9.52
CA PHE A 486 -2.43 10.93 8.14
C PHE A 486 -3.60 11.90 7.98
N ALA A 487 -3.38 12.98 7.22
CA ALA A 487 -4.37 13.92 6.73
C ALA A 487 -5.49 13.20 5.96
N GLY A 488 -6.71 13.71 6.16
CA GLY A 488 -7.97 12.99 5.94
C GLY A 488 -9.02 13.33 7.00
N GLY A 489 -8.62 14.07 8.06
CA GLY A 489 -9.49 14.49 9.15
C GLY A 489 -10.04 13.31 9.95
N THR A 490 -10.80 13.61 10.99
CA THR A 490 -11.79 12.65 11.49
C THR A 490 -12.60 12.18 10.29
N THR A 491 -12.57 10.89 9.95
CA THR A 491 -13.43 10.31 8.93
C THR A 491 -14.85 10.78 9.22
N VAL A 492 -15.35 11.64 8.34
CA VAL A 492 -16.71 12.16 8.44
C VAL A 492 -17.63 11.01 8.08
N VAL A 493 -18.53 10.65 8.98
CA VAL A 493 -19.51 9.57 8.76
C VAL A 493 -20.89 10.19 8.89
N ALA A 494 -21.74 9.97 7.88
CA ALA A 494 -23.14 10.36 7.97
C ALA A 494 -23.79 9.84 9.28
N GLY A 495 -24.57 10.67 9.96
CA GLY A 495 -25.22 10.38 11.22
C GLY A 495 -24.36 10.51 12.49
N ALA A 496 -23.03 10.54 12.38
CA ALA A 496 -22.13 10.49 13.55
C ALA A 496 -21.38 11.81 13.78
N GLY A 497 -21.74 12.52 14.86
CA GLY A 497 -21.02 13.74 15.29
C GLY A 497 -21.14 14.92 14.31
N LEU A 498 -22.19 14.95 13.49
CA LEU A 498 -22.47 16.04 12.55
C LEU A 498 -23.80 16.72 12.87
N ALA A 499 -23.82 18.04 12.75
CA ALA A 499 -25.03 18.83 12.62
C ALA A 499 -25.25 19.14 11.13
N TYR A 500 -26.48 18.96 10.66
CA TYR A 500 -26.83 19.13 9.26
C TYR A 500 -27.53 20.45 9.02
N ARG A 501 -27.10 21.13 7.96
CA ARG A 501 -27.76 22.31 7.40
C ARG A 501 -28.09 22.06 5.93
N PRO A 502 -29.37 21.80 5.61
CA PRO A 502 -29.82 21.70 4.23
C PRO A 502 -29.49 22.96 3.43
N VAL A 503 -28.97 22.77 2.22
CA VAL A 503 -28.72 23.83 1.24
C VAL A 503 -30.00 24.03 0.43
N LEU A 504 -30.51 25.26 0.42
CA LEU A 504 -31.75 25.59 -0.28
C LEU A 504 -31.52 25.64 -1.79
N LEU A 505 -32.32 24.88 -2.55
CA LEU A 505 -32.23 24.79 -4.01
C LEU A 505 -33.30 25.62 -4.73
N ASP A 506 -33.94 26.57 -4.03
CA ASP A 506 -35.21 27.19 -4.44
C ASP A 506 -35.13 27.96 -5.77
N THR A 507 -33.98 28.55 -6.07
CA THR A 507 -33.70 29.29 -7.30
C THR A 507 -33.01 28.44 -8.38
N ALA A 508 -32.56 27.23 -8.03
CA ALA A 508 -31.77 26.36 -8.89
C ALA A 508 -32.61 25.23 -9.54
N CYS A 509 -33.69 24.81 -8.89
CA CYS A 509 -34.54 23.72 -9.40
C CYS A 509 -35.20 24.08 -10.74
N ASN A 510 -35.12 23.16 -11.70
CA ASN A 510 -35.62 23.32 -13.08
C ASN A 510 -36.39 22.10 -13.61
N LEU A 511 -36.48 21.00 -12.84
CA LEU A 511 -37.18 19.77 -13.20
C LEU A 511 -38.28 19.42 -12.19
N TYR A 512 -39.42 18.93 -12.66
CA TYR A 512 -40.47 18.36 -11.81
C TYR A 512 -40.25 16.87 -11.65
N THR A 513 -40.25 16.34 -10.43
CA THR A 513 -40.15 14.88 -10.18
C THR A 513 -41.36 14.08 -10.65
N THR A 514 -42.35 14.71 -11.29
CA THR A 514 -43.61 14.08 -11.74
C THR A 514 -43.75 14.15 -13.24
N ASN A 515 -44.15 13.05 -13.87
CA ASN A 515 -44.25 12.93 -15.32
C ASN A 515 -45.25 13.93 -15.94
N ALA A 516 -46.41 14.08 -15.30
CA ALA A 516 -47.48 14.95 -15.76
C ALA A 516 -47.07 16.43 -15.88
N ARG A 517 -46.02 16.86 -15.17
CA ARG A 517 -45.60 18.25 -15.10
C ARG A 517 -44.28 18.54 -15.80
N GLY A 518 -43.63 17.55 -16.39
CA GLY A 518 -42.39 17.73 -17.14
C GLY A 518 -41.22 16.98 -16.51
N TRP A 519 -41.19 15.67 -16.75
CA TRP A 519 -40.09 14.75 -16.46
C TRP A 519 -39.35 14.42 -17.78
N PHE A 520 -39.17 13.14 -18.11
CA PHE A 520 -38.64 12.69 -19.39
C PHE A 520 -39.75 12.36 -20.41
N SER A 521 -39.51 12.65 -21.68
CA SER A 521 -40.46 12.48 -22.79
C SER A 521 -40.65 11.02 -23.19
N ASP A 522 -39.64 10.20 -22.95
CA ASP A 522 -39.55 8.78 -23.25
C ASP A 522 -39.91 7.87 -22.06
N GLU A 523 -40.36 8.43 -20.94
CA GLU A 523 -40.62 7.66 -19.72
C GLU A 523 -42.02 7.94 -19.15
N SER A 524 -42.76 6.87 -18.83
CA SER A 524 -44.04 6.96 -18.12
C SER A 524 -43.86 7.05 -16.60
N ARG A 525 -42.72 6.59 -16.10
CA ARG A 525 -42.37 6.45 -14.67
C ARG A 525 -41.68 7.71 -14.15
N ASP A 526 -41.82 7.99 -12.87
CA ASP A 526 -41.28 9.21 -12.25
C ASP A 526 -40.88 9.04 -10.78
N LEU A 527 -40.49 10.15 -10.14
CA LEU A 527 -40.09 10.24 -8.74
C LEU A 527 -41.16 10.95 -7.89
N ALA A 528 -42.45 10.84 -8.23
CA ALA A 528 -43.54 11.50 -7.52
C ALA A 528 -43.67 11.09 -6.04
N HIS A 529 -43.10 9.94 -5.67
CA HIS A 529 -43.23 9.32 -4.35
C HIS A 529 -42.04 9.58 -3.43
N VAL A 530 -41.05 10.33 -3.90
CA VAL A 530 -39.94 10.75 -3.03
C VAL A 530 -40.50 11.61 -1.90
N PRO A 531 -40.10 11.37 -0.63
CA PRO A 531 -40.45 12.21 0.49
C PRO A 531 -40.12 13.69 0.23
N ILE A 532 -41.10 14.58 0.43
CA ILE A 532 -40.97 16.03 0.25
C ILE A 532 -40.95 16.74 1.61
N GLY A 533 -40.36 17.94 1.65
CA GLY A 533 -40.16 18.74 2.85
C GLY A 533 -38.87 18.37 3.58
N ALA A 534 -38.85 18.61 4.90
CA ALA A 534 -37.75 18.20 5.77
C ALA A 534 -37.78 16.68 5.95
N VAL A 535 -36.72 16.00 5.52
CA VAL A 535 -36.63 14.54 5.51
C VAL A 535 -35.27 14.10 6.00
N ARG A 536 -35.22 12.95 6.67
CA ARG A 536 -33.96 12.31 7.06
C ARG A 536 -33.78 11.04 6.24
N LEU A 537 -32.75 10.98 5.41
CA LEU A 537 -32.45 9.87 4.51
C LEU A 537 -30.96 9.52 4.64
N ALA A 538 -30.62 8.23 4.73
CA ALA A 538 -29.25 7.75 4.99
C ALA A 538 -28.50 8.56 6.07
N ASP A 539 -29.20 8.80 7.19
CA ASP A 539 -28.72 9.52 8.37
C ASP A 539 -28.33 11.00 8.16
N VAL A 540 -28.74 11.61 7.04
CA VAL A 540 -28.54 13.02 6.74
C VAL A 540 -29.89 13.74 6.69
N ASP A 541 -29.94 14.94 7.28
CA ASP A 541 -31.12 15.80 7.18
C ASP A 541 -31.07 16.61 5.88
N TYR A 542 -32.15 16.53 5.11
CA TYR A 542 -32.34 17.20 3.83
C TYR A 542 -33.63 18.02 3.83
N VAL A 543 -33.71 18.96 2.89
CA VAL A 543 -34.97 19.59 2.48
C VAL A 543 -35.17 19.30 1.00
N VAL A 544 -36.14 18.44 0.69
CA VAL A 544 -36.61 18.24 -0.69
C VAL A 544 -37.76 19.20 -0.92
N ARG A 545 -37.67 20.04 -1.97
CA ARG A 545 -38.62 21.16 -2.14
C ARG A 545 -40.07 20.69 -2.26
N GLU A 546 -40.97 21.38 -1.56
CA GLU A 546 -42.39 21.07 -1.48
C GLU A 546 -43.24 21.95 -2.44
N MET A 547 -44.22 21.36 -3.14
CA MET A 547 -45.07 22.04 -4.13
C MET A 547 -46.31 22.77 -3.54
N LYS A 548 -46.25 23.28 -2.31
CA LYS A 548 -47.44 23.66 -1.53
C LYS A 548 -48.24 24.87 -2.05
N THR A 549 -47.63 25.84 -2.73
CA THR A 549 -48.30 27.12 -3.05
C THR A 549 -48.25 27.55 -4.52
N SER A 550 -47.48 26.85 -5.37
CA SER A 550 -47.48 26.97 -6.84
C SER A 550 -46.67 25.80 -7.44
N PRO A 551 -46.96 25.37 -8.69
CA PRO A 551 -46.18 24.34 -9.35
C PRO A 551 -44.79 24.91 -9.67
N LEU A 552 -43.85 24.72 -8.76
CA LEU A 552 -42.44 25.04 -8.97
C LEU A 552 -41.66 23.73 -9.13
N PRO A 553 -40.63 23.69 -9.98
CA PRO A 553 -39.74 22.56 -10.06
C PRO A 553 -39.06 22.27 -8.71
N ASN A 554 -38.82 20.99 -8.44
CA ASN A 554 -38.33 20.48 -7.16
C ASN A 554 -37.08 19.58 -7.28
N ALA A 555 -36.50 19.49 -8.47
CA ALA A 555 -35.20 18.88 -8.72
C ALA A 555 -34.40 19.72 -9.71
N ILE A 556 -33.10 19.48 -9.77
CA ILE A 556 -32.19 20.04 -10.76
C ILE A 556 -31.83 18.95 -11.76
N ALA A 557 -31.95 19.26 -13.05
CA ALA A 557 -31.34 18.50 -14.14
C ALA A 557 -30.51 19.40 -15.04
N LEU A 558 -29.64 18.77 -15.82
CA LEU A 558 -28.87 19.41 -16.88
C LEU A 558 -29.46 19.09 -18.25
N ASP A 559 -29.11 19.88 -19.25
CA ASP A 559 -29.66 19.76 -20.60
C ASP A 559 -29.51 18.34 -21.20
N ALA A 560 -30.62 17.85 -21.77
CA ALA A 560 -30.64 16.55 -22.42
C ALA A 560 -31.83 16.44 -23.40
N PRO A 561 -31.67 15.72 -24.53
CA PRO A 561 -32.74 15.55 -25.52
C PRO A 561 -34.00 14.86 -24.98
N THR A 562 -33.88 14.07 -23.92
CA THR A 562 -35.00 13.30 -23.36
C THR A 562 -35.83 14.07 -22.34
N LEU A 563 -35.45 15.30 -21.97
CA LEU A 563 -36.23 16.11 -21.04
C LEU A 563 -37.44 16.75 -21.72
N LYS A 564 -38.60 16.74 -21.04
CA LYS A 564 -39.81 17.47 -21.49
C LYS A 564 -39.67 18.98 -21.33
N GLN A 565 -38.75 19.43 -20.48
CA GLN A 565 -38.53 20.83 -20.15
C GLN A 565 -37.11 21.25 -20.50
N ALA A 566 -36.95 22.50 -20.93
CA ALA A 566 -35.64 23.06 -21.16
C ALA A 566 -34.88 23.16 -19.83
N ALA A 567 -33.67 22.60 -19.81
CA ALA A 567 -32.73 22.70 -18.70
C ALA A 567 -31.44 23.36 -19.22
N PRO A 568 -30.65 24.02 -18.36
CA PRO A 568 -29.37 24.61 -18.73
C PRO A 568 -28.28 23.53 -18.80
N ALA A 569 -27.20 23.80 -19.55
CA ALA A 569 -26.03 22.92 -19.61
C ALA A 569 -25.23 22.90 -18.29
N GLN A 570 -25.38 23.93 -17.46
CA GLN A 570 -24.79 24.07 -16.13
C GLN A 570 -25.76 24.83 -15.22
N VAL A 571 -25.82 24.43 -13.95
CA VAL A 571 -26.44 25.23 -12.88
C VAL A 571 -25.33 25.73 -11.98
N ALA A 572 -25.12 27.03 -11.94
CA ALA A 572 -24.03 27.65 -11.18
C ALA A 572 -24.56 28.48 -10.01
N GLY A 573 -23.72 28.68 -8.99
CA GLY A 573 -23.95 29.63 -7.92
C GLY A 573 -24.99 29.19 -6.88
N ILE A 574 -25.14 27.89 -6.61
CA ILE A 574 -26.01 27.40 -5.54
C ILE A 574 -25.38 27.80 -4.19
N PRO A 575 -25.99 28.70 -3.40
CA PRO A 575 -25.36 29.25 -2.21
C PRO A 575 -25.27 28.22 -1.09
N VAL A 576 -24.06 27.97 -0.58
CA VAL A 576 -23.83 27.18 0.64
C VAL A 576 -23.60 28.12 1.83
N ASP A 577 -22.81 29.17 1.65
CA ASP A 577 -22.54 30.24 2.63
C ASP A 577 -22.20 29.75 4.04
N GLY A 578 -21.17 28.92 4.15
CA GLY A 578 -20.69 28.49 5.46
C GLY A 578 -19.58 27.46 5.45
N LYS A 579 -19.00 27.22 6.62
CA LYS A 579 -18.06 26.12 6.84
C LYS A 579 -18.81 24.80 6.89
N ALA A 580 -18.18 23.74 6.40
CA ALA A 580 -18.72 22.38 6.44
C ALA A 580 -17.57 21.38 6.50
N ALA A 581 -17.71 20.33 7.29
CA ALA A 581 -16.79 19.18 7.29
C ALA A 581 -17.04 18.27 6.07
N ALA A 582 -18.27 18.24 5.56
CA ALA A 582 -18.64 17.52 4.35
C ALA A 582 -19.89 18.11 3.68
N LEU A 583 -20.04 17.82 2.39
CA LEU A 583 -21.30 17.98 1.65
C LEU A 583 -21.89 16.60 1.35
N PHE A 584 -23.22 16.53 1.38
CA PHE A 584 -23.99 15.32 1.08
C PHE A 584 -24.94 15.64 -0.07
N PHE A 585 -24.79 14.92 -1.18
CA PHE A 585 -25.58 15.12 -2.39
C PHE A 585 -26.61 14.01 -2.52
N LEU A 586 -27.90 14.37 -2.49
CA LEU A 586 -29.00 13.44 -2.75
C LEU A 586 -29.40 13.53 -4.21
N HIS A 587 -29.08 12.51 -4.99
CA HIS A 587 -29.30 12.52 -6.43
C HIS A 587 -29.81 11.18 -6.98
N ALA A 588 -30.31 11.23 -8.20
CA ALA A 588 -30.59 10.10 -9.07
C ALA A 588 -29.96 10.36 -10.43
N TRP A 589 -29.93 9.32 -11.27
CA TRP A 589 -29.39 9.44 -12.62
C TRP A 589 -30.23 8.66 -13.61
N LYS A 590 -30.64 9.32 -14.69
CA LYS A 590 -31.26 8.64 -15.82
C LYS A 590 -30.17 8.26 -16.82
N GLN A 591 -29.62 7.07 -16.66
CA GLN A 591 -28.77 6.44 -17.68
C GLN A 591 -29.50 6.30 -19.02
N THR A 592 -28.90 6.78 -20.11
CA THR A 592 -29.39 6.66 -21.49
C THR A 592 -28.49 5.78 -22.37
N ALA A 593 -27.23 5.57 -21.97
CA ALA A 593 -26.29 4.69 -22.65
C ALA A 593 -25.47 3.87 -21.66
N ALA A 594 -25.05 2.67 -22.07
CA ALA A 594 -24.12 1.85 -21.29
C ALA A 594 -22.68 2.29 -21.59
N TRP A 595 -21.86 2.38 -20.55
CA TRP A 595 -20.42 2.53 -20.72
C TRP A 595 -19.77 1.15 -20.77
N GLN A 596 -18.82 0.97 -21.67
CA GLN A 596 -17.94 -0.20 -21.70
C GLN A 596 -16.49 0.24 -21.59
N PRO A 597 -15.67 -0.45 -20.77
CA PRO A 597 -14.26 -0.13 -20.67
C PRO A 597 -13.58 -0.35 -22.03
N PRO A 598 -12.72 0.57 -22.47
CA PRO A 598 -11.97 0.39 -23.72
C PRO A 598 -11.04 -0.82 -23.64
N ALA A 599 -10.71 -1.40 -24.80
CA ALA A 599 -9.82 -2.55 -24.89
C ALA A 599 -8.37 -2.22 -24.48
N GLU A 600 -7.93 -0.99 -24.79
CA GLU A 600 -6.62 -0.44 -24.40
C GLU A 600 -6.82 0.98 -23.84
N GLY A 601 -5.97 1.39 -22.89
CA GLY A 601 -6.04 2.71 -22.24
C GLY A 601 -6.68 2.70 -20.85
N ASP A 602 -7.12 3.88 -20.39
CA ASP A 602 -7.73 4.04 -19.07
C ASP A 602 -9.09 3.32 -19.01
N ARG A 603 -9.21 2.39 -18.07
CA ARG A 603 -10.43 1.59 -17.83
C ARG A 603 -11.22 2.13 -16.64
N THR A 604 -10.94 3.34 -16.18
CA THR A 604 -11.69 4.02 -15.12
C THR A 604 -13.04 4.47 -15.65
N PRO A 605 -14.17 4.16 -14.96
CA PRO A 605 -15.48 4.68 -15.35
C PRO A 605 -15.49 6.22 -15.42
N PRO A 606 -16.08 6.81 -16.48
CA PRO A 606 -16.06 8.25 -16.67
C PRO A 606 -16.87 8.97 -15.57
N ALA A 607 -16.43 10.18 -15.23
CA ALA A 607 -17.30 11.14 -14.57
C ALA A 607 -18.43 11.50 -15.53
N VAL A 608 -19.68 11.33 -15.11
CA VAL A 608 -20.86 11.65 -15.91
C VAL A 608 -21.33 13.08 -15.63
N TRP A 609 -21.13 13.58 -14.41
CA TRP A 609 -21.19 15.00 -14.08
C TRP A 609 -20.26 15.31 -12.91
N ARG A 610 -20.18 16.57 -12.52
CA ARG A 610 -19.42 17.04 -11.35
C ARG A 610 -20.20 18.07 -10.55
N TYR A 611 -19.91 18.12 -9.25
CA TYR A 611 -20.16 19.31 -8.43
C TYR A 611 -18.86 20.12 -8.36
N VAL A 612 -18.93 21.43 -8.59
CA VAL A 612 -17.78 22.33 -8.44
C VAL A 612 -18.00 23.17 -7.19
N VAL A 613 -17.20 22.95 -6.17
CA VAL A 613 -17.29 23.66 -4.88
C VAL A 613 -16.39 24.88 -4.95
N HIS A 614 -16.95 26.07 -4.71
CA HIS A 614 -16.22 27.33 -4.67
C HIS A 614 -16.06 27.79 -3.22
N TYR A 615 -14.83 28.01 -2.78
CA TYR A 615 -14.54 28.53 -1.45
C TYR A 615 -14.56 30.06 -1.44
N ALA A 616 -14.86 30.64 -0.27
CA ALA A 616 -14.91 32.09 -0.08
C ALA A 616 -13.55 32.79 -0.31
N ASP A 617 -12.44 32.04 -0.31
CA ASP A 617 -11.10 32.55 -0.59
C ASP A 617 -10.70 32.44 -2.08
N GLY A 618 -11.63 32.05 -2.95
CA GLY A 618 -11.44 31.98 -4.39
C GLY A 618 -10.86 30.66 -4.91
N GLN A 619 -10.53 29.70 -4.05
CA GLN A 619 -10.15 28.36 -4.50
C GLN A 619 -11.39 27.52 -4.88
N THR A 620 -11.18 26.44 -5.62
CA THR A 620 -12.24 25.50 -6.01
C THR A 620 -11.86 24.05 -5.74
N ALA A 621 -12.86 23.18 -5.66
CA ALA A 621 -12.67 21.74 -5.62
C ALA A 621 -13.71 21.03 -6.49
N ASP A 622 -13.26 20.07 -7.30
CA ASP A 622 -14.12 19.22 -8.11
C ASP A 622 -14.56 17.97 -7.34
N VAL A 623 -15.86 17.69 -7.40
CA VAL A 623 -16.48 16.45 -6.89
C VAL A 623 -17.06 15.69 -8.07
N PRO A 624 -16.28 14.78 -8.69
CA PRO A 624 -16.76 13.98 -9.81
C PRO A 624 -17.83 12.98 -9.35
N VAL A 625 -18.85 12.78 -10.18
CA VAL A 625 -19.82 11.69 -10.04
C VAL A 625 -19.60 10.70 -11.17
N ARG A 626 -19.05 9.53 -10.86
CA ARG A 626 -18.65 8.52 -11.85
C ARG A 626 -19.70 7.44 -12.01
N TYR A 627 -19.82 7.00 -13.25
CA TYR A 627 -20.67 5.88 -13.66
C TYR A 627 -20.38 4.64 -12.81
N GLY A 628 -21.40 4.09 -12.14
CA GLY A 628 -21.32 2.84 -11.38
C GLY A 628 -20.49 2.89 -10.08
N ILE A 629 -19.88 4.03 -9.76
CA ILE A 629 -19.07 4.25 -8.55
C ILE A 629 -19.80 5.16 -7.57
N ASP A 630 -20.26 6.31 -8.07
CA ASP A 630 -20.94 7.34 -7.29
C ASP A 630 -22.45 7.35 -7.57
N VAL A 631 -22.87 6.81 -8.73
CA VAL A 631 -24.29 6.72 -9.10
C VAL A 631 -24.57 5.56 -10.05
N ALA A 632 -25.82 5.11 -10.08
CA ALA A 632 -26.35 4.14 -11.03
C ALA A 632 -27.73 4.59 -11.52
N HIS A 633 -28.28 3.87 -12.51
CA HIS A 633 -29.61 4.18 -13.04
C HIS A 633 -30.65 4.20 -11.91
N TRP A 634 -31.57 5.17 -11.96
CA TRP A 634 -32.55 5.46 -10.92
C TRP A 634 -33.59 4.35 -10.73
N LEU A 635 -33.81 3.49 -11.73
CA LEU A 635 -34.64 2.30 -11.63
C LEU A 635 -33.79 1.05 -11.46
N GLN A 636 -34.01 0.33 -10.36
CA GLN A 636 -33.25 -0.88 -10.05
C GLN A 636 -34.16 -1.99 -9.55
N ARG A 637 -33.92 -3.22 -10.04
CA ARG A 637 -34.56 -4.42 -9.48
C ARG A 637 -34.04 -4.73 -8.08
N GLU A 638 -32.73 -4.57 -7.88
CA GLU A 638 -32.06 -4.82 -6.61
C GLU A 638 -31.20 -3.61 -6.23
N PRO A 639 -31.78 -2.58 -5.61
CA PRO A 639 -31.04 -1.43 -5.12
C PRO A 639 -29.93 -1.84 -4.16
N ARG A 640 -28.68 -1.43 -4.44
CA ARG A 640 -27.51 -1.71 -3.60
C ARG A 640 -26.62 -0.46 -3.51
N GLY A 641 -25.91 -0.32 -2.38
CA GLY A 641 -24.89 0.71 -2.23
C GLY A 641 -23.75 0.53 -3.24
N LEU A 642 -23.19 1.66 -3.66
CA LEU A 642 -22.06 1.75 -4.59
C LEU A 642 -20.77 2.03 -3.83
N ALA A 643 -19.64 2.06 -4.55
CA ALA A 643 -18.33 2.27 -3.95
C ALA A 643 -18.20 3.61 -3.20
N GLN A 644 -18.86 4.67 -3.70
CA GLN A 644 -18.80 6.03 -3.15
C GLN A 644 -20.18 6.65 -2.89
N ALA A 645 -21.25 5.86 -2.93
CA ALA A 645 -22.59 6.32 -2.62
C ALA A 645 -23.44 5.24 -1.95
N VAL A 646 -24.31 5.66 -1.04
CA VAL A 646 -25.29 4.77 -0.38
C VAL A 646 -26.66 4.92 -1.01
N VAL A 647 -27.49 3.87 -0.95
CA VAL A 647 -28.91 4.00 -1.30
C VAL A 647 -29.60 4.76 -0.17
N ALA A 648 -29.97 6.01 -0.45
CA ALA A 648 -30.60 6.91 0.52
C ALA A 648 -32.10 6.67 0.64
N TRP A 649 -32.73 6.25 -0.46
CA TRP A 649 -34.16 5.97 -0.51
C TRP A 649 -34.46 5.01 -1.66
N THR A 650 -35.45 4.14 -1.46
CA THR A 650 -36.00 3.32 -2.54
C THR A 650 -37.48 3.02 -2.32
N ALA A 651 -38.25 2.97 -3.40
CA ALA A 651 -39.65 2.53 -3.38
C ALA A 651 -40.05 1.88 -4.72
N PRO A 652 -41.01 0.93 -4.73
CA PRO A 652 -41.62 0.45 -5.95
C PRO A 652 -42.23 1.59 -6.76
N VAL A 653 -42.19 1.50 -8.09
CA VAL A 653 -42.91 2.43 -8.96
C VAL A 653 -44.39 2.04 -9.01
N PRO A 654 -45.34 2.90 -8.61
CA PRO A 654 -46.75 2.52 -8.56
C PRO A 654 -47.31 2.23 -9.94
N GLY A 655 -48.11 1.16 -10.02
CA GLY A 655 -48.67 0.66 -11.28
C GLY A 655 -47.67 -0.11 -12.15
N ASP A 656 -46.42 -0.29 -11.71
CA ASP A 656 -45.40 -1.07 -12.41
C ASP A 656 -45.28 -2.49 -11.82
N ALA A 657 -45.42 -3.51 -12.66
CA ALA A 657 -45.24 -4.92 -12.32
C ALA A 657 -43.83 -5.46 -12.65
N SER A 658 -42.93 -4.62 -13.16
CA SER A 658 -41.56 -5.00 -13.55
C SER A 658 -40.68 -5.46 -12.39
N GLY A 659 -41.07 -5.13 -11.15
CA GLY A 659 -40.27 -5.34 -9.95
C GLY A 659 -39.17 -4.29 -9.76
N GLU A 660 -39.06 -3.31 -10.64
CA GLU A 660 -38.11 -2.21 -10.50
C GLU A 660 -38.55 -1.21 -9.42
N LYS A 661 -37.56 -0.64 -8.74
CA LYS A 661 -37.73 0.33 -7.68
C LYS A 661 -37.02 1.61 -8.06
N ALA A 662 -37.71 2.73 -7.87
CA ALA A 662 -37.09 4.04 -7.88
C ALA A 662 -36.06 4.11 -6.75
N THR A 663 -34.88 4.67 -7.03
CA THR A 663 -33.72 4.62 -6.15
C THR A 663 -33.02 5.98 -6.17
N LEU A 664 -32.77 6.53 -4.98
CA LEU A 664 -31.94 7.72 -4.78
C LEU A 664 -30.62 7.31 -4.12
N PHE A 665 -29.55 7.95 -4.56
CA PHE A 665 -28.21 7.80 -4.01
C PHE A 665 -27.82 9.02 -3.19
N GLN A 666 -27.13 8.78 -2.09
CA GLN A 666 -26.41 9.81 -1.35
C GLN A 666 -24.92 9.62 -1.57
N GLN A 667 -24.29 10.59 -2.22
CA GLN A 667 -22.84 10.71 -2.31
C GLN A 667 -22.36 11.67 -1.21
N GLN A 668 -21.34 11.26 -0.46
CA GLN A 668 -20.67 12.12 0.50
C GLN A 668 -19.37 12.66 -0.10
N TRP A 669 -19.14 13.96 0.05
CA TRP A 669 -17.85 14.58 -0.20
C TRP A 669 -17.29 15.16 1.09
N THR A 670 -16.17 14.61 1.55
CA THR A 670 -15.43 15.16 2.69
C THR A 670 -14.69 16.42 2.25
N ASN A 671 -14.96 17.54 2.92
CA ASN A 671 -14.34 18.81 2.59
C ASN A 671 -12.85 18.79 3.01
N PRO A 672 -11.89 18.92 2.07
CA PRO A 672 -10.47 18.97 2.41
C PRO A 672 -10.08 20.23 3.17
N ARG A 673 -10.94 21.26 3.19
CA ARG A 673 -10.74 22.57 3.82
C ARG A 673 -11.91 22.92 4.74
N PRO A 674 -12.16 22.15 5.82
CA PRO A 674 -13.34 22.33 6.67
C PRO A 674 -13.40 23.69 7.37
N ASP A 675 -12.24 24.32 7.58
CA ASP A 675 -12.13 25.63 8.24
C ASP A 675 -12.38 26.82 7.31
N VAL A 676 -12.46 26.59 5.99
CA VAL A 676 -12.72 27.62 4.99
C VAL A 676 -14.19 27.56 4.58
N ALA A 677 -14.85 28.72 4.54
CA ALA A 677 -16.24 28.78 4.14
C ALA A 677 -16.39 28.39 2.66
N ILE A 678 -17.39 27.55 2.38
CA ILE A 678 -17.86 27.27 1.02
C ILE A 678 -18.84 28.38 0.66
N ALA A 679 -18.59 29.06 -0.45
CA ALA A 679 -19.45 30.09 -0.99
C ALA A 679 -20.59 29.44 -1.79
N THR A 680 -20.27 28.76 -2.88
CA THR A 680 -21.26 28.19 -3.80
C THR A 680 -20.89 26.79 -4.28
N VAL A 681 -21.88 26.09 -4.82
CA VAL A 681 -21.71 24.85 -5.57
C VAL A 681 -22.31 25.00 -6.96
N ASP A 682 -21.60 24.53 -7.97
CA ASP A 682 -22.12 24.39 -9.33
C ASP A 682 -22.36 22.92 -9.65
N ILE A 683 -23.22 22.66 -10.64
CA ILE A 683 -23.51 21.35 -11.20
C ILE A 683 -23.31 21.45 -12.71
N ALA A 684 -22.39 20.66 -13.27
CA ALA A 684 -22.08 20.65 -14.69
C ALA A 684 -21.77 19.23 -15.17
N TYR A 685 -22.04 18.94 -16.45
CA TYR A 685 -21.50 17.73 -17.07
C TYR A 685 -19.98 17.71 -16.98
N ALA A 686 -19.41 16.51 -16.93
CA ALA A 686 -17.97 16.37 -16.94
C ALA A 686 -17.41 16.73 -18.33
N ASP A 687 -16.24 17.38 -18.34
CA ASP A 687 -15.59 17.82 -19.56
C ASP A 687 -15.31 16.63 -20.48
N GLY A 688 -15.62 16.78 -21.78
CA GLY A 688 -15.43 15.73 -22.79
C GLY A 688 -16.44 14.59 -22.77
N VAL A 689 -17.32 14.49 -21.76
CA VAL A 689 -18.36 13.46 -21.66
C VAL A 689 -19.74 14.03 -22.03
N GLY A 690 -20.05 15.24 -21.54
CA GLY A 690 -21.37 15.84 -21.77
C GLY A 690 -22.51 14.94 -21.26
N ASN A 691 -23.63 14.92 -21.99
CA ASN A 691 -24.81 14.11 -21.66
C ASN A 691 -24.80 12.69 -22.26
N ALA A 692 -23.65 12.22 -22.75
CA ALA A 692 -23.54 10.99 -23.53
C ALA A 692 -24.08 9.74 -22.82
N TYR A 693 -23.97 9.67 -21.49
CA TYR A 693 -24.37 8.49 -20.72
C TYR A 693 -25.69 8.65 -19.96
N GLY A 694 -26.18 9.87 -19.78
CA GLY A 694 -27.42 10.09 -19.03
C GLY A 694 -27.53 11.48 -18.39
N VAL A 695 -28.64 11.67 -17.68
CA VAL A 695 -29.04 12.97 -17.13
C VAL A 695 -29.01 12.94 -15.61
N PRO A 696 -28.27 13.85 -14.94
CA PRO A 696 -28.28 13.97 -13.49
C PRO A 696 -29.62 14.54 -13.00
N ILE A 697 -30.08 14.05 -11.85
CA ILE A 697 -31.28 14.54 -11.16
C ILE A 697 -30.87 14.80 -9.72
N VAL A 698 -30.68 16.06 -9.31
CA VAL A 698 -30.29 16.42 -7.95
C VAL A 698 -31.51 16.92 -7.19
N LEU A 699 -31.83 16.26 -6.07
CA LEU A 699 -33.04 16.57 -5.28
C LEU A 699 -32.74 17.43 -4.05
N ALA A 700 -31.58 17.23 -3.42
CA ALA A 700 -31.18 18.00 -2.25
C ALA A 700 -29.66 17.97 -2.06
N ILE A 701 -29.15 18.98 -1.35
CA ILE A 701 -27.76 19.06 -0.88
C ILE A 701 -27.81 19.41 0.62
N SER A 702 -26.94 18.84 1.43
CA SER A 702 -26.83 19.16 2.85
C SER A 702 -25.38 19.37 3.26
N ALA A 703 -25.11 20.41 4.03
CA ALA A 703 -23.80 20.67 4.62
C ALA A 703 -23.73 20.09 6.04
N GLY A 704 -22.76 19.22 6.30
CA GLY A 704 -22.52 18.68 7.64
C GLY A 704 -21.38 19.43 8.32
N THR A 705 -21.59 19.94 9.53
CA THR A 705 -20.54 20.50 10.40
C THR A 705 -20.24 19.55 11.55
N ALA A 706 -18.97 19.38 11.88
CA ALA A 706 -18.59 18.60 13.07
C ALA A 706 -19.15 19.28 14.32
N VAL A 707 -19.82 18.50 15.17
CA VAL A 707 -20.24 18.95 16.50
C VAL A 707 -19.06 18.73 17.43
N GLU A 708 -18.56 19.79 18.08
CA GLU A 708 -17.58 19.64 19.15
C GLU A 708 -18.21 18.78 20.25
N THR A 709 -17.73 17.53 20.35
CA THR A 709 -18.06 16.67 21.48
C THR A 709 -17.24 17.17 22.65
N GLY A 710 -17.89 17.85 23.58
CA GLY A 710 -17.25 18.34 24.79
C GLY A 710 -16.69 17.18 25.62
N LYS A 711 -15.36 17.12 25.68
CA LYS A 711 -14.46 16.37 26.59
C LYS A 711 -14.28 14.88 26.36
#